data_AF-A0AAV2ZRV4-F1
#
_entry.id   AF-A0AAV2ZRV4-F1
#
_cell.length_a   1.000
_cell.length_b   1.000
_cell.length_c   1.000
_cell.angle_alpha   90.00
_cell.angle_beta   90.00
_cell.angle_gamma   90.00
#
_symmetry.space_group_name_H-M   'P 1'
#
loop_
_entity.id
_entity.type
_entity.pdbx_description
1 polymer ?
#
loop_
_entity_poly.entity_id
_entity_poly.type
_entity_poly.pdbx_seq_one_letter_code
_entity_poly.pdbx_strand_id
1 'polypeptide(L)'
;MHPSFPSSLEESLLTPRLCSACSDSEKADPASESHNDIPGEEEAVKEEEDKKEEENDSGMWDETFKTHTDSKPNGPSSVGLDFSLPGFEHVYGIPEHADNLRLRTTENTDPYRLYNLDVFQYELYNTMALYGAVPLLLAHNIQRTLGIFWLNAAETWVDISSNTAGKTLFGKMLQYMQGGGETPQTDVRWMSESGIIDVFLLLGPSPSDVFKQYASLTGTQALPPYFSLGYHQCRWNYNDEEDVRNVDAGFDEHDLPYDVIWLDIEHADGKRYFTWDPNKFPTPKNMLTGIKEKRRKMVAIVDPHIKVDSSYRIHSEIRSRNFYIKTKDGNDYEGWCWPGSAAYPDFTNPDMRTWWSSMFSYDQYEGSMDNLFVWNDMNEPSVFNGPEVTMHKDAVHWGGWEHRDVHNLYGLYVHRATAEGLIHRSGGKERPFVLTRAFFAGSQRYGAVWTGDNAAEWDHLKISIPMCLSLGLAGISFCGADVGGFFKNPEPELLLRWYQAGAYQPFFRAHAHLDTPRREPWLHGETNTNLIRDVLRERYALLPYWYTLFYNAHRDAEPVMRPLWVEFPTDVSTFAMDDQYMLGSGLLIHPVTEANAREVQIYLPGAGEVWYDVHNYQSYKAPQKFYLPVTMSSVPVYQRGGSIIPRKDRPRRSSDCMQADPFTLYVALDLQGNAQGELFLDDGHTFNYQQNEFVYRKFSYSQGQLTSR
;
A
#
# COMPACT_ATOMS: atom_id res chain seq x y z
N MET A 1 4.63 -10.47 -34.16
CA MET A 1 5.91 -10.03 -34.74
C MET A 1 6.39 -8.84 -33.91
N HIS A 2 7.37 -9.04 -33.03
CA HIS A 2 8.01 -7.98 -32.25
C HIS A 2 9.53 -8.12 -32.45
N PRO A 3 10.27 -7.01 -32.69
CA PRO A 3 11.71 -7.06 -32.82
C PRO A 3 12.38 -6.95 -31.43
N SER A 4 13.33 -7.85 -31.23
CA SER A 4 14.31 -7.92 -30.15
C SER A 4 15.35 -6.80 -30.24
N PHE A 5 15.68 -6.15 -29.12
CA PHE A 5 16.88 -5.31 -28.98
C PHE A 5 17.95 -6.03 -28.16
N PRO A 6 19.21 -6.11 -28.64
CA PRO A 6 20.31 -6.69 -27.89
C PRO A 6 21.08 -5.65 -27.07
N SER A 7 21.71 -6.15 -26.01
CA SER A 7 22.66 -5.51 -25.12
C SER A 7 24.04 -5.30 -25.75
N SER A 8 24.80 -4.35 -25.18
CA SER A 8 26.26 -4.19 -25.11
C SER A 8 26.75 -2.81 -25.58
N LEU A 9 27.56 -2.16 -24.75
CA LEU A 9 28.76 -1.41 -25.13
C LEU A 9 29.55 -0.98 -23.88
N GLU A 10 30.80 -1.44 -23.84
CA GLU A 10 31.88 -1.10 -22.89
C GLU A 10 32.55 0.26 -23.21
N GLU A 11 33.15 0.82 -22.14
CA GLU A 11 34.31 1.73 -22.02
C GLU A 11 34.84 2.55 -23.22
N SER A 12 35.08 3.85 -22.97
CA SER A 12 36.43 4.41 -23.18
C SER A 12 36.66 5.75 -22.45
N LEU A 13 37.89 5.84 -21.92
CA LEU A 13 38.63 6.95 -21.31
C LEU A 13 38.51 8.31 -22.03
N LEU A 14 38.68 9.40 -21.27
CA LEU A 14 39.50 10.58 -21.63
C LEU A 14 39.65 11.56 -20.45
N THR A 15 40.89 11.75 -19.97
CA THR A 15 41.38 12.95 -19.27
C THR A 15 42.11 13.85 -20.27
N PRO A 16 42.17 15.18 -20.03
CA PRO A 16 43.49 15.81 -20.00
C PRO A 16 43.66 17.02 -19.04
N ARG A 17 44.76 16.93 -18.27
CA ARG A 17 45.86 17.90 -18.03
C ARG A 17 45.60 19.39 -17.75
N LEU A 18 46.13 19.76 -16.58
CA LEU A 18 46.69 21.04 -16.09
C LEU A 18 47.48 21.90 -17.11
N CYS A 19 47.44 23.22 -16.89
CA CYS A 19 48.52 24.16 -17.23
C CYS A 19 48.62 25.29 -16.18
N SER A 20 49.86 25.66 -15.85
CA SER A 20 50.32 26.59 -14.79
C SER A 20 50.68 27.99 -15.31
N ALA A 21 50.73 28.98 -14.40
CA ALA A 21 51.75 30.07 -14.26
C ALA A 21 51.12 31.31 -13.58
N CYS A 22 51.49 31.66 -12.34
CA CYS A 22 52.61 32.55 -11.90
C CYS A 22 52.32 34.07 -12.01
N SER A 23 52.29 34.78 -10.87
CA SER A 23 53.25 35.86 -10.54
C SER A 23 52.96 36.52 -9.18
N ASP A 24 53.98 36.53 -8.31
CA ASP A 24 54.12 37.36 -7.11
C ASP A 24 54.35 38.85 -7.44
N SER A 25 53.94 39.76 -6.55
CA SER A 25 54.80 40.90 -6.13
C SER A 25 54.21 41.69 -4.92
N GLU A 26 54.92 41.56 -3.80
CA GLU A 26 55.42 42.58 -2.87
C GLU A 26 54.56 43.71 -2.23
N LYS A 27 54.89 43.90 -0.95
CA LYS A 27 54.38 44.81 0.09
C LYS A 27 54.77 46.28 -0.13
N ALA A 28 53.91 47.19 0.35
CA ALA A 28 54.32 48.49 0.89
C ALA A 28 53.32 48.94 1.98
N ASP A 29 53.86 49.39 3.11
CA ASP A 29 53.22 50.08 4.26
C ASP A 29 54.09 51.33 4.55
N PRO A 30 53.66 52.32 5.38
CA PRO A 30 52.31 52.73 5.76
C PRO A 30 52.13 54.28 5.72
N ALA A 31 50.91 54.78 5.88
CA ALA A 31 50.67 56.14 6.36
C ALA A 31 49.40 56.19 7.22
N SER A 32 49.60 56.68 8.44
CA SER A 32 48.68 56.81 9.56
C SER A 32 47.57 57.83 9.32
N GLU A 33 46.33 57.49 9.67
CA GLU A 33 45.37 58.44 10.24
C GLU A 33 44.48 57.75 11.25
N SER A 34 44.44 58.32 12.45
CA SER A 34 43.82 57.81 13.66
C SER A 34 42.31 58.07 13.68
N HIS A 35 41.51 57.03 13.85
CA HIS A 35 40.18 57.14 14.45
C HIS A 35 39.99 56.08 15.53
N ASN A 36 39.34 56.51 16.62
CA ASN A 36 39.27 55.82 17.90
C ASN A 36 38.39 54.57 17.80
N ASP A 37 38.94 53.42 18.16
CA ASP A 37 38.20 52.19 18.45
C ASP A 37 37.41 52.34 19.75
N ILE A 38 36.12 51.98 19.70
CA ILE A 38 35.33 51.60 20.87
C ILE A 38 35.47 50.06 20.97
N PRO A 39 36.17 49.50 21.98
CA PRO A 39 36.49 48.06 22.02
C PRO A 39 35.32 47.20 22.54
N GLY A 40 34.13 47.39 21.99
CA GLY A 40 32.94 46.66 22.47
C GLY A 40 31.84 46.42 21.44
N GLU A 41 31.86 47.08 20.28
CA GLU A 41 30.88 46.83 19.22
C GLU A 41 31.36 45.77 18.21
N GLU A 42 32.65 45.69 17.87
CA GLU A 42 33.14 44.63 16.96
C GLU A 42 33.20 43.24 17.59
N GLU A 43 33.48 43.13 18.90
CA GLU A 43 33.41 41.85 19.63
C GLU A 43 31.97 41.39 19.85
N ALA A 44 31.03 42.32 20.09
CA ALA A 44 29.61 41.98 20.22
C ALA A 44 28.95 41.59 18.89
N VAL A 45 29.35 42.23 17.78
CA VAL A 45 28.90 41.86 16.43
C VAL A 45 29.51 40.53 16.00
N LYS A 46 30.78 40.25 16.31
CA LYS A 46 31.37 38.92 16.09
C LYS A 46 30.76 37.84 16.97
N GLU A 47 30.46 38.11 18.24
CA GLU A 47 29.76 37.15 19.10
C GLU A 47 28.30 36.91 18.67
N GLU A 48 27.61 37.88 18.08
CA GLU A 48 26.27 37.70 17.49
C GLU A 48 26.31 37.03 16.11
N GLU A 49 27.35 37.24 15.30
CA GLU A 49 27.59 36.53 14.05
C GLU A 49 28.02 35.07 14.31
N ASP A 50 28.96 34.83 15.23
CA ASP A 50 29.39 33.50 15.67
C ASP A 50 28.24 32.73 16.33
N LYS A 51 27.36 33.38 17.11
CA LYS A 51 26.15 32.72 17.64
C LYS A 51 25.11 32.41 16.57
N LYS A 52 24.99 33.24 15.52
CA LYS A 52 24.13 32.96 14.36
C LYS A 52 24.71 31.90 13.44
N GLU A 53 26.04 31.78 13.34
CA GLU A 53 26.72 30.68 12.66
C GLU A 53 26.62 29.39 13.47
N GLU A 54 26.82 29.41 14.79
CA GLU A 54 26.62 28.24 15.68
C GLU A 54 25.15 27.76 15.73
N GLU A 55 24.16 28.67 15.66
CA GLU A 55 22.74 28.29 15.50
C GLU A 55 22.44 27.75 14.09
N ASN A 56 23.05 28.29 13.02
CA ASN A 56 22.88 27.80 11.64
C ASN A 56 23.57 26.45 11.37
N ASP A 57 24.64 26.13 12.09
CA ASP A 57 25.37 24.86 11.95
C ASP A 57 24.77 23.72 12.80
N SER A 58 23.83 24.03 13.69
CA SER A 58 23.18 23.03 14.55
C SER A 58 22.43 21.98 13.73
N GLY A 59 22.83 20.70 13.87
CA GLY A 59 22.26 19.58 13.12
C GLY A 59 22.70 19.47 11.66
N MET A 60 23.66 20.29 11.17
CA MET A 60 24.19 20.17 9.80
C MET A 60 25.09 18.92 9.62
N TRP A 61 25.74 18.47 10.70
CA TRP A 61 26.63 17.30 10.74
C TRP A 61 26.05 16.24 11.68
N ASP A 62 26.80 15.77 12.69
CA ASP A 62 26.28 14.85 13.69
C ASP A 62 24.94 15.35 14.28
N GLU A 63 23.93 14.49 14.24
CA GLU A 63 22.59 14.78 14.74
C GLU A 63 22.16 13.69 15.72
N THR A 64 21.57 14.07 16.86
CA THR A 64 21.13 13.12 17.87
C THR A 64 19.62 13.17 18.05
N PHE A 65 18.96 12.05 17.78
CA PHE A 65 17.55 11.83 18.08
C PHE A 65 17.42 10.85 19.25
N LYS A 66 16.89 11.33 20.38
CA LYS A 66 16.84 10.60 21.65
C LYS A 66 18.24 10.14 22.08
N THR A 67 18.54 8.85 21.95
CA THR A 67 19.81 8.23 22.33
C THR A 67 20.65 7.77 21.13
N HIS A 68 20.18 8.05 19.91
CA HIS A 68 20.83 7.63 18.67
C HIS A 68 21.50 8.84 18.03
N THR A 69 22.79 8.73 17.78
CA THR A 69 23.56 9.75 17.06
C THR A 69 23.83 9.26 15.65
N ASP A 70 23.24 9.94 14.68
CA ASP A 70 23.60 9.86 13.28
C ASP A 70 24.88 10.66 13.07
N SER A 71 25.93 10.03 12.52
CA SER A 71 27.20 10.73 12.23
C SER A 71 27.20 11.55 10.93
N LYS A 72 26.18 11.38 10.09
CA LYS A 72 25.95 12.15 8.86
C LYS A 72 27.26 12.51 8.10
N PRO A 73 28.03 11.50 7.65
CA PRO A 73 29.38 11.68 7.11
C PRO A 73 29.44 12.59 5.88
N ASN A 74 28.32 12.73 5.17
CA ASN A 74 28.18 13.55 3.97
C ASN A 74 27.63 14.96 4.24
N GLY A 75 27.36 15.32 5.50
CA GLY A 75 26.78 16.60 5.88
C GLY A 75 25.39 16.84 5.24
N PRO A 76 24.98 18.10 5.05
CA PRO A 76 23.70 18.45 4.42
C PRO A 76 23.70 18.09 2.93
N SER A 77 22.79 17.22 2.51
CA SER A 77 22.67 16.74 1.12
C SER A 77 21.23 16.71 0.61
N SER A 78 20.33 17.43 1.28
CA SER A 78 18.92 17.46 0.94
C SER A 78 18.64 18.17 -0.38
N VAL A 79 17.59 17.71 -1.06
CA VAL A 79 17.08 18.28 -2.30
C VAL A 79 15.62 18.65 -2.13
N GLY A 80 15.19 19.75 -2.75
CA GLY A 80 13.79 20.14 -2.70
C GLY A 80 13.36 21.03 -3.85
N LEU A 81 12.07 20.97 -4.18
CA LEU A 81 11.47 21.72 -5.27
C LEU A 81 9.98 21.98 -5.00
N ASP A 82 9.52 23.18 -5.35
CA ASP A 82 8.12 23.58 -5.34
C ASP A 82 7.46 23.44 -6.72
N PHE A 83 6.17 23.10 -6.72
CA PHE A 83 5.33 22.98 -7.90
C PHE A 83 4.01 23.70 -7.66
N SER A 84 3.67 24.61 -8.58
CA SER A 84 2.37 25.30 -8.58
C SER A 84 1.39 24.61 -9.52
N LEU A 85 0.18 24.36 -9.02
CA LEU A 85 -0.91 23.71 -9.75
C LEU A 85 -2.07 24.70 -9.96
N PRO A 86 -1.99 25.60 -10.97
CA PRO A 86 -3.03 26.58 -11.23
C PRO A 86 -4.31 25.91 -11.74
N GLY A 87 -5.44 26.33 -11.17
CA GLY A 87 -6.76 25.77 -11.41
C GLY A 87 -7.10 24.55 -10.55
N PHE A 88 -6.23 24.11 -9.66
CA PHE A 88 -6.44 22.93 -8.80
C PHE A 88 -6.70 23.34 -7.35
N GLU A 89 -7.68 22.69 -6.72
CA GLU A 89 -7.98 22.82 -5.28
C GLU A 89 -7.93 21.46 -4.55
N HIS A 90 -7.82 20.36 -5.30
CA HIS A 90 -7.94 19.00 -4.79
C HIS A 90 -6.72 18.20 -5.22
N VAL A 91 -5.98 17.73 -4.22
CA VAL A 91 -4.81 16.87 -4.40
C VAL A 91 -4.95 15.60 -3.54
N TYR A 92 -4.37 14.50 -4.03
CA TYR A 92 -4.52 13.14 -3.53
C TYR A 92 -3.21 12.38 -3.65
N GLY A 93 -3.12 11.19 -3.04
CA GLY A 93 -1.99 10.29 -3.20
C GLY A 93 -1.04 10.38 -2.01
N ILE A 94 0.26 10.30 -2.27
CA ILE A 94 1.34 10.21 -1.28
C ILE A 94 1.07 9.26 -0.11
N PRO A 95 0.50 8.05 -0.30
CA PRO A 95 0.32 7.13 0.81
C PRO A 95 1.69 6.69 1.38
N GLU A 96 1.80 6.31 2.64
CA GLU A 96 0.70 5.93 3.53
C GLU A 96 0.50 6.86 4.73
N HIS A 97 -0.73 7.36 4.88
CA HIS A 97 -1.19 8.17 6.01
C HIS A 97 -2.59 7.75 6.41
N ALA A 98 -2.86 7.73 7.72
CA ALA A 98 -4.20 7.53 8.26
C ALA A 98 -5.01 8.83 8.19
N ASP A 99 -5.21 9.37 6.99
CA ASP A 99 -5.85 10.65 6.75
C ASP A 99 -6.96 10.55 5.67
N ASN A 100 -7.68 11.65 5.44
CA ASN A 100 -8.67 11.80 4.40
C ASN A 100 -8.05 11.55 3.01
N LEU A 101 -8.88 11.11 2.07
CA LEU A 101 -8.43 10.85 0.69
C LEU A 101 -7.92 12.12 0.01
N ARG A 102 -8.66 13.23 0.17
CA ARG A 102 -8.23 14.56 -0.25
C ARG A 102 -7.26 15.08 0.80
N LEU A 103 -6.01 15.31 0.38
CA LEU A 103 -4.96 15.80 1.26
C LEU A 103 -5.32 17.20 1.78
N ARG A 104 -4.98 17.46 3.04
CA ARG A 104 -5.16 18.75 3.69
C ARG A 104 -4.01 19.71 3.36
N THR A 105 -4.22 21.00 3.58
CA THR A 105 -3.13 21.97 3.61
C THR A 105 -2.27 21.77 4.86
N THR A 106 -0.95 21.92 4.72
CA THR A 106 0.02 21.77 5.81
C THR A 106 0.49 23.13 6.36
N GLU A 107 -0.04 24.27 5.88
CA GLU A 107 0.36 25.61 6.34
C GLU A 107 0.32 25.81 7.88
N ASN A 108 -0.50 25.04 8.59
CA ASN A 108 -0.67 25.13 10.05
C ASN A 108 -0.45 23.78 10.77
N THR A 109 0.13 22.79 10.09
CA THR A 109 0.44 21.46 10.63
C THR A 109 1.81 21.00 10.14
N ASP A 110 2.29 19.85 10.60
CA ASP A 110 3.50 19.27 10.01
C ASP A 110 3.23 18.86 8.54
N PRO A 111 4.25 18.89 7.65
CA PRO A 111 4.14 18.37 6.30
C PRO A 111 3.80 16.87 6.31
N TYR A 112 3.27 16.35 5.21
CA TYR A 112 3.16 14.90 5.04
C TYR A 112 4.55 14.27 5.00
N ARG A 113 4.80 13.27 5.85
CA ARG A 113 6.09 12.56 5.90
C ARG A 113 6.01 11.23 5.15
N LEU A 114 7.02 10.93 4.35
CA LEU A 114 7.22 9.68 3.62
C LEU A 114 8.53 9.04 4.09
N TYR A 115 8.41 8.20 5.12
CA TYR A 115 9.49 7.43 5.71
C TYR A 115 8.87 6.17 6.32
N ASN A 116 9.17 5.00 5.77
CA ASN A 116 8.54 3.75 6.17
C ASN A 116 8.84 3.43 7.64
N LEU A 117 7.84 3.47 8.50
CA LEU A 117 7.99 3.33 9.95
C LEU A 117 7.00 2.32 10.54
N ASP A 118 7.48 1.60 11.55
CA ASP A 118 6.64 0.77 12.42
C ASP A 118 6.01 1.64 13.51
N VAL A 119 4.83 2.18 13.21
CA VAL A 119 4.12 3.11 14.11
C VAL A 119 3.12 2.35 14.97
N PHE A 120 3.59 1.89 16.13
CA PHE A 120 2.75 1.22 17.13
C PHE A 120 1.53 2.08 17.52
N GLN A 121 0.33 1.50 17.38
CA GLN A 121 -0.95 2.16 17.69
C GLN A 121 -1.10 3.53 17.02
N TYR A 122 -0.86 3.58 15.70
CA TYR A 122 -0.97 4.82 14.93
C TYR A 122 -2.31 5.54 15.15
N GLU A 123 -2.25 6.86 15.29
CA GLU A 123 -3.42 7.72 15.42
C GLU A 123 -4.00 8.10 14.06
N LEU A 124 -5.24 8.59 14.05
CA LEU A 124 -5.95 8.99 12.83
C LEU A 124 -5.85 10.49 12.58
N TYR A 125 -6.08 10.87 11.33
CA TYR A 125 -6.21 12.25 10.83
C TYR A 125 -4.99 13.13 11.12
N ASN A 126 -3.79 12.59 10.94
CA ASN A 126 -2.50 13.29 11.05
C ASN A 126 -1.63 13.02 9.80
N THR A 127 -0.49 13.72 9.72
CA THR A 127 0.45 13.69 8.59
C THR A 127 1.69 12.81 8.85
N MET A 128 1.69 12.02 9.94
CA MET A 128 2.81 11.13 10.29
C MET A 128 2.94 10.01 9.27
N ALA A 129 4.19 9.69 8.89
CA ALA A 129 4.47 8.55 8.04
C ALA A 129 4.02 7.24 8.71
N LEU A 130 3.51 6.31 7.92
CA LEU A 130 3.21 4.94 8.32
C LEU A 130 4.19 3.97 7.64
N TYR A 131 3.73 2.80 7.23
CA TYR A 131 4.60 1.67 6.89
C TYR A 131 5.16 1.75 5.47
N GLY A 132 4.48 2.44 4.57
CA GLY A 132 4.87 2.55 3.16
C GLY A 132 4.87 3.99 2.63
N ALA A 133 5.57 4.19 1.52
CA ALA A 133 5.74 5.48 0.88
C ALA A 133 5.64 5.39 -0.64
N VAL A 134 4.60 5.96 -1.25
CA VAL A 134 4.52 6.12 -2.72
C VAL A 134 4.53 7.61 -3.05
N PRO A 135 5.66 8.20 -3.48
CA PRO A 135 5.79 9.64 -3.71
C PRO A 135 5.13 10.10 -5.03
N LEU A 136 3.85 9.74 -5.21
CA LEU A 136 2.99 10.17 -6.31
C LEU A 136 1.86 11.04 -5.75
N LEU A 137 1.81 12.30 -6.16
CA LEU A 137 0.68 13.19 -5.91
C LEU A 137 -0.16 13.36 -7.17
N LEU A 138 -1.49 13.29 -7.03
CA LEU A 138 -2.44 13.57 -8.10
C LEU A 138 -3.16 14.88 -7.81
N ALA A 139 -3.47 15.65 -8.85
CA ALA A 139 -4.29 16.86 -8.75
C ALA A 139 -5.47 16.75 -9.71
N HIS A 140 -6.68 17.10 -9.25
CA HIS A 140 -7.89 16.97 -10.06
C HIS A 140 -8.76 18.24 -10.06
N ASN A 141 -9.28 18.58 -11.23
CA ASN A 141 -10.39 19.51 -11.42
C ASN A 141 -11.29 19.04 -12.58
N ILE A 142 -12.38 19.77 -12.86
CA ILE A 142 -13.35 19.37 -13.88
C ILE A 142 -12.80 19.32 -15.31
N GLN A 143 -11.63 19.93 -15.56
CA GLN A 143 -11.02 19.98 -16.89
C GLN A 143 -9.89 18.95 -17.07
N ARG A 144 -9.18 18.59 -15.99
CA ARG A 144 -7.94 17.82 -16.07
C ARG A 144 -7.60 17.11 -14.77
N THR A 145 -6.94 15.96 -14.92
CA THR A 145 -6.13 15.32 -13.87
C THR A 145 -4.65 15.42 -14.22
N LEU A 146 -3.83 15.75 -13.23
CA LEU A 146 -2.37 15.78 -13.32
C LEU A 146 -1.77 14.83 -12.27
N GLY A 147 -0.51 14.46 -12.46
CA GLY A 147 0.30 13.78 -11.45
C GLY A 147 1.72 14.34 -11.37
N ILE A 148 2.30 14.31 -10.17
CA ILE A 148 3.72 14.57 -9.91
C ILE A 148 4.25 13.32 -9.24
N PHE A 149 5.16 12.62 -9.92
CA PHE A 149 5.88 11.49 -9.34
C PHE A 149 7.30 11.93 -9.01
N TRP A 150 7.60 12.02 -7.72
CA TRP A 150 8.90 12.38 -7.17
C TRP A 150 9.70 11.11 -6.89
N LEU A 151 10.59 10.72 -7.80
CA LEU A 151 11.33 9.46 -7.69
C LEU A 151 12.54 9.63 -6.76
N ASN A 152 12.28 9.61 -5.45
CA ASN A 152 13.30 9.65 -4.41
C ASN A 152 12.98 8.66 -3.28
N ALA A 153 13.99 7.90 -2.87
CA ALA A 153 13.87 6.81 -1.89
C ALA A 153 14.25 7.20 -0.45
N ALA A 154 14.81 8.40 -0.28
CA ALA A 154 15.15 8.92 1.03
C ALA A 154 13.90 9.38 1.79
N GLU A 155 14.07 9.70 3.08
CA GLU A 155 13.06 10.42 3.84
C GLU A 155 12.60 11.65 3.07
N THR A 156 11.29 11.78 2.87
CA THR A 156 10.70 12.86 2.07
C THR A 156 9.56 13.53 2.82
N TRP A 157 9.53 14.86 2.80
CA TRP A 157 8.47 15.69 3.35
C TRP A 157 7.75 16.43 2.23
N VAL A 158 6.43 16.54 2.34
CA VAL A 158 5.57 17.18 1.34
C VAL A 158 4.68 18.23 1.99
N ASP A 159 4.98 19.49 1.68
CA ASP A 159 4.16 20.63 2.08
C ASP A 159 3.11 20.94 1.02
N ILE A 160 1.90 21.29 1.47
CA ILE A 160 0.75 21.62 0.63
C ILE A 160 0.13 22.93 1.13
N SER A 161 0.10 23.94 0.27
CA SER A 161 -0.52 25.23 0.54
C SER A 161 -1.56 25.57 -0.53
N SER A 162 -2.49 26.47 -0.21
CA SER A 162 -3.51 26.87 -1.20
C SER A 162 -3.94 28.32 -1.03
N ASN A 163 -3.92 29.06 -2.13
CA ASN A 163 -4.34 30.46 -2.16
C ASN A 163 -5.87 30.66 -1.97
N THR A 164 -6.66 29.59 -1.97
CA THR A 164 -8.11 29.62 -1.68
C THR A 164 -8.50 28.92 -0.39
N ALA A 165 -7.56 28.30 0.33
CA ALA A 165 -7.83 27.71 1.64
C ALA A 165 -8.33 28.78 2.64
N GLY A 166 -9.33 28.43 3.46
CA GLY A 166 -9.92 29.35 4.45
C GLY A 166 -10.87 30.43 3.91
N LYS A 167 -11.00 30.63 2.60
CA LYS A 167 -11.98 31.58 2.02
C LYS A 167 -13.39 30.97 2.07
N THR A 168 -14.30 31.59 2.82
CA THR A 168 -15.71 31.17 2.89
C THR A 168 -16.38 31.25 1.52
N LEU A 169 -17.46 30.50 1.30
CA LEU A 169 -18.27 30.56 0.08
C LEU A 169 -18.73 32.00 -0.23
N PHE A 170 -19.01 32.78 0.82
CA PHE A 170 -19.32 34.21 0.72
C PHE A 170 -18.12 35.04 0.25
N GLY A 171 -16.91 34.76 0.75
CA GLY A 171 -15.67 35.41 0.30
C GLY A 171 -15.35 35.13 -1.17
N LYS A 172 -15.53 33.87 -1.62
CA LYS A 172 -15.39 33.49 -3.04
C LYS A 172 -16.43 34.21 -3.93
N MET A 173 -17.67 34.35 -3.46
CA MET A 173 -18.74 35.07 -4.16
C MET A 173 -18.51 36.59 -4.22
N LEU A 174 -17.96 37.20 -3.16
CA LEU A 174 -17.66 38.63 -3.09
C LEU A 174 -16.51 39.02 -4.05
N GLN A 175 -15.44 38.22 -4.12
CA GLN A 175 -14.34 38.41 -5.07
C GLN A 175 -14.80 38.29 -6.53
N TYR A 176 -15.69 37.34 -6.82
CA TYR A 176 -16.29 37.20 -8.14
C TYR A 176 -17.13 38.43 -8.53
N MET A 177 -17.93 38.99 -7.61
CA MET A 177 -18.70 40.21 -7.84
C MET A 177 -17.83 41.48 -7.97
N GLN A 178 -16.61 41.47 -7.41
CA GLN A 178 -15.65 42.57 -7.51
C GLN A 178 -14.72 42.47 -8.73
N GLY A 179 -14.90 41.48 -9.60
CA GLY A 179 -14.11 41.32 -10.83
C GLY A 179 -12.66 40.89 -10.61
N GLY A 180 -12.32 40.41 -9.40
CA GLY A 180 -10.98 39.97 -8.99
C GLY A 180 -11.00 38.56 -8.43
N GLY A 181 -11.40 37.58 -9.25
CA GLY A 181 -11.30 36.17 -8.87
C GLY A 181 -9.86 35.69 -9.00
N GLU A 182 -9.21 35.36 -7.89
CA GLU A 182 -7.95 34.61 -7.93
C GLU A 182 -8.21 33.24 -8.55
N THR A 183 -7.34 32.81 -9.46
CA THR A 183 -7.38 31.44 -9.98
C THR A 183 -6.99 30.51 -8.83
N PRO A 184 -7.84 29.53 -8.45
CA PRO A 184 -7.49 28.60 -7.39
C PRO A 184 -6.17 27.91 -7.71
N GLN A 185 -5.27 27.82 -6.74
CA GLN A 185 -3.95 27.21 -6.89
C GLN A 185 -3.64 26.40 -5.65
N THR A 186 -3.08 25.22 -5.86
CA THR A 186 -2.40 24.43 -4.83
C THR A 186 -0.91 24.45 -5.14
N ASP A 187 -0.11 24.82 -4.15
CA ASP A 187 1.35 24.78 -4.23
C ASP A 187 1.84 23.61 -3.38
N VAL A 188 2.71 22.79 -3.97
CA VAL A 188 3.26 21.58 -3.34
C VAL A 188 4.77 21.68 -3.31
N ARG A 189 5.38 21.49 -2.15
CA ARG A 189 6.85 21.49 -1.99
C ARG A 189 7.33 20.13 -1.50
N TRP A 190 8.25 19.55 -2.25
CA TRP A 190 8.90 18.27 -1.93
C TRP A 190 10.29 18.53 -1.35
N MET A 191 10.66 17.80 -0.31
CA MET A 191 11.95 17.92 0.37
C MET A 191 12.44 16.52 0.75
N SER A 192 13.49 16.03 0.09
CA SER A 192 14.10 14.72 0.38
C SER A 192 15.47 14.89 1.00
N GLU A 193 15.82 14.02 1.95
CA GLU A 193 17.06 14.10 2.71
C GLU A 193 18.33 13.93 1.86
N SER A 194 18.29 13.10 0.82
CA SER A 194 19.43 12.85 -0.06
C SER A 194 18.98 12.47 -1.48
N GLY A 195 19.91 12.01 -2.31
CA GLY A 195 19.65 11.61 -3.70
C GLY A 195 19.64 12.79 -4.66
N ILE A 196 18.83 12.69 -5.72
CA ILE A 196 18.70 13.72 -6.75
C ILE A 196 17.25 14.22 -6.83
N ILE A 197 17.08 15.38 -7.48
CA ILE A 197 15.77 15.79 -7.99
C ILE A 197 15.50 14.98 -9.25
N ASP A 198 14.66 13.96 -9.14
CA ASP A 198 14.12 13.19 -10.25
C ASP A 198 12.59 13.22 -10.19
N VAL A 199 11.97 13.88 -11.17
CA VAL A 199 10.54 14.15 -11.16
C VAL A 199 9.92 13.91 -12.53
N PHE A 200 8.79 13.20 -12.53
CA PHE A 200 7.96 12.98 -13.71
C PHE A 200 6.65 13.75 -13.57
N LEU A 201 6.38 14.60 -14.56
CA LEU A 201 5.11 15.34 -14.65
C LEU A 201 4.14 14.58 -15.57
N LEU A 202 3.06 14.07 -14.99
CA LEU A 202 2.04 13.28 -15.66
C LEU A 202 0.88 14.21 -16.07
N LEU A 203 0.74 14.50 -17.36
CA LEU A 203 -0.11 15.60 -17.83
C LEU A 203 -1.57 15.20 -18.14
N GLY A 204 -1.94 13.93 -17.94
CA GLY A 204 -3.28 13.42 -18.21
C GLY A 204 -3.65 13.47 -19.71
N PRO A 205 -4.85 13.95 -20.09
CA PRO A 205 -5.71 14.84 -19.32
C PRO A 205 -6.75 14.15 -18.41
N SER A 206 -7.09 12.88 -18.63
CA SER A 206 -8.06 12.16 -17.81
C SER A 206 -7.41 11.44 -16.63
N PRO A 207 -8.18 11.02 -15.60
CA PRO A 207 -7.65 10.15 -14.54
C PRO A 207 -6.99 8.88 -15.10
N SER A 208 -7.63 8.22 -16.07
CA SER A 208 -7.11 7.00 -16.73
C SER A 208 -5.78 7.24 -17.44
N ASP A 209 -5.60 8.40 -18.06
CA ASP A 209 -4.34 8.75 -18.73
C ASP A 209 -3.19 8.88 -17.72
N VAL A 210 -3.44 9.53 -16.58
CA VAL A 210 -2.43 9.67 -15.52
C VAL A 210 -2.05 8.30 -14.93
N PHE A 211 -3.02 7.41 -14.69
CA PHE A 211 -2.73 6.06 -14.21
C PHE A 211 -1.86 5.27 -15.20
N LYS A 212 -2.16 5.34 -16.51
CA LYS A 212 -1.36 4.69 -17.55
C LYS A 212 0.04 5.29 -17.67
N GLN A 213 0.16 6.62 -17.57
CA GLN A 213 1.45 7.30 -17.57
C GLN A 213 2.30 6.84 -16.39
N TYR A 214 1.75 6.80 -15.18
CA TYR A 214 2.46 6.32 -13.99
C TYR A 214 2.86 4.83 -14.10
N ALA A 215 1.92 3.97 -14.53
CA ALA A 215 2.19 2.55 -14.69
C ALA A 215 3.19 2.24 -15.82
N SER A 216 3.35 3.12 -16.82
CA SER A 216 4.41 2.97 -17.82
C SER A 216 5.82 3.14 -17.23
N LEU A 217 5.94 3.86 -16.10
CA LEU A 217 7.19 4.09 -15.39
C LEU A 217 7.43 3.00 -14.33
N THR A 218 6.37 2.62 -13.59
CA THR A 218 6.49 1.76 -12.39
C THR A 218 5.88 0.38 -12.55
N GLY A 219 5.29 0.05 -13.70
CA GLY A 219 4.59 -1.19 -13.96
C GLY A 219 3.15 -1.22 -13.41
N THR A 220 2.44 -2.29 -13.71
CA THR A 220 1.04 -2.50 -13.32
C THR A 220 0.92 -3.48 -12.16
N GLN A 221 -0.27 -3.55 -11.56
CA GLN A 221 -0.60 -4.55 -10.53
C GLN A 221 -0.33 -5.95 -11.07
N ALA A 222 0.40 -6.78 -10.32
CA ALA A 222 0.53 -8.19 -10.64
C ALA A 222 -0.84 -8.86 -10.59
N LEU A 223 -1.17 -9.67 -11.61
CA LEU A 223 -2.42 -10.44 -11.63
C LEU A 223 -2.40 -11.44 -10.45
N PRO A 224 -3.27 -11.29 -9.44
CA PRO A 224 -3.26 -12.15 -8.27
C PRO A 224 -3.65 -13.59 -8.62
N PRO A 225 -3.17 -14.61 -7.89
CA PRO A 225 -3.82 -15.91 -7.93
C PRO A 225 -5.25 -15.79 -7.38
N TYR A 226 -6.20 -16.50 -7.99
CA TYR A 226 -7.64 -16.34 -7.75
C TYR A 226 -8.02 -16.53 -6.28
N PHE A 227 -7.36 -17.47 -5.58
CA PHE A 227 -7.58 -17.72 -4.16
C PHE A 227 -7.29 -16.52 -3.27
N SER A 228 -6.34 -15.65 -3.65
CA SER A 228 -5.97 -14.51 -2.82
C SER A 228 -7.00 -13.38 -2.86
N LEU A 229 -8.00 -13.50 -3.73
CA LEU A 229 -9.18 -12.63 -3.72
C LEU A 229 -10.29 -13.16 -2.84
N GLY A 230 -10.16 -14.39 -2.30
CA GLY A 230 -11.09 -14.95 -1.33
C GLY A 230 -10.98 -14.29 0.05
N TYR A 231 -11.54 -14.96 1.05
CA TYR A 231 -11.42 -14.52 2.45
C TYR A 231 -10.21 -15.19 3.13
N HIS A 232 -9.46 -14.38 3.88
CA HIS A 232 -8.26 -14.76 4.60
C HIS A 232 -8.51 -14.72 6.12
N GLN A 233 -8.30 -15.83 6.81
CA GLN A 233 -8.41 -15.93 8.26
C GLN A 233 -7.03 -15.93 8.92
N CYS A 234 -6.78 -14.99 9.83
CA CYS A 234 -5.52 -14.84 10.55
C CYS A 234 -5.77 -14.43 12.02
N ARG A 235 -4.76 -14.64 12.86
CA ARG A 235 -4.55 -13.98 14.16
C ARG A 235 -3.10 -14.21 14.62
N TRP A 236 -2.64 -13.38 15.55
CA TRP A 236 -1.48 -13.66 16.38
C TRP A 236 -1.94 -14.42 17.64
N ASN A 237 -1.65 -15.71 17.82
CA ASN A 237 -1.30 -16.72 16.82
C ASN A 237 -2.38 -17.80 16.81
N TYR A 238 -2.40 -18.64 15.76
CA TYR A 238 -2.90 -20.01 15.93
C TYR A 238 -1.85 -20.83 16.67
N ASN A 239 -2.30 -21.60 17.66
CA ASN A 239 -1.43 -22.17 18.67
C ASN A 239 -0.54 -23.30 18.13
N ASP A 240 -1.11 -24.19 17.32
CA ASP A 240 -0.48 -25.42 16.82
C ASP A 240 -1.28 -25.99 15.62
N GLU A 241 -0.85 -27.15 15.11
CA GLU A 241 -1.53 -27.88 14.03
C GLU A 241 -2.98 -28.28 14.36
N GLU A 242 -3.29 -28.53 15.64
CA GLU A 242 -4.63 -28.91 16.07
C GLU A 242 -5.58 -27.70 16.05
N ASP A 243 -5.12 -26.55 16.53
CA ASP A 243 -5.86 -25.29 16.45
C ASP A 243 -6.16 -24.92 14.99
N VAL A 244 -5.16 -25.01 14.10
CA VAL A 244 -5.36 -24.81 12.65
C VAL A 244 -6.44 -25.75 12.10
N ARG A 245 -6.40 -27.03 12.46
CA ARG A 245 -7.40 -28.02 12.03
C ARG A 245 -8.79 -27.70 12.56
N ASN A 246 -8.89 -27.26 13.81
CA ASN A 246 -10.16 -26.91 14.45
C ASN A 246 -10.78 -25.65 13.81
N VAL A 247 -9.96 -24.67 13.44
CA VAL A 247 -10.42 -23.48 12.70
C VAL A 247 -10.88 -23.85 11.30
N ASP A 248 -10.10 -24.64 10.54
CA ASP A 248 -10.49 -25.14 9.21
C ASP A 248 -11.84 -25.89 9.25
N ALA A 249 -12.01 -26.77 10.25
CA ALA A 249 -13.24 -27.49 10.48
C ALA A 249 -14.40 -26.56 10.90
N GLY A 250 -14.14 -25.55 11.72
CA GLY A 250 -15.14 -24.56 12.15
C GLY A 250 -15.77 -23.79 10.99
N PHE A 251 -14.99 -23.43 9.97
CA PHE A 251 -15.55 -22.82 8.76
C PHE A 251 -16.48 -23.77 8.00
N ASP A 252 -16.11 -25.04 7.87
CA ASP A 252 -16.94 -26.05 7.22
C ASP A 252 -18.22 -26.34 8.04
N GLU A 253 -18.13 -26.44 9.37
CA GLU A 253 -19.26 -26.69 10.27
C GLU A 253 -20.29 -25.56 10.23
N HIS A 254 -19.83 -24.32 10.11
CA HIS A 254 -20.69 -23.14 10.11
C HIS A 254 -21.03 -22.65 8.70
N ASP A 255 -20.72 -23.40 7.63
CA ASP A 255 -20.98 -23.03 6.22
C ASP A 255 -20.39 -21.66 5.80
N LEU A 256 -19.23 -21.29 6.34
CA LEU A 256 -18.54 -20.04 6.08
C LEU A 256 -17.39 -20.30 5.06
N PRO A 257 -17.37 -19.62 3.91
CA PRO A 257 -16.30 -19.84 2.94
C PRO A 257 -15.02 -19.08 3.33
N TYR A 258 -13.87 -19.74 3.20
CA TYR A 258 -12.54 -19.12 3.36
C TYR A 258 -11.52 -19.84 2.45
N ASP A 259 -10.51 -19.09 1.98
CA ASP A 259 -9.48 -19.60 1.08
C ASP A 259 -8.15 -19.84 1.79
N VAL A 260 -7.79 -19.01 2.78
CA VAL A 260 -6.45 -19.00 3.37
C VAL A 260 -6.48 -18.91 4.89
N ILE A 261 -5.74 -19.80 5.56
CA ILE A 261 -5.42 -19.69 6.99
C ILE A 261 -3.95 -19.27 7.16
N TRP A 262 -3.68 -18.40 8.13
CA TRP A 262 -2.38 -17.73 8.27
C TRP A 262 -1.67 -18.13 9.55
N LEU A 263 -0.34 -18.27 9.46
CA LEU A 263 0.55 -18.54 10.56
C LEU A 263 1.46 -17.33 10.80
N ASP A 264 1.23 -16.67 11.92
CA ASP A 264 2.04 -15.55 12.41
C ASP A 264 3.29 -16.08 13.17
N ILE A 265 4.10 -15.22 13.79
CA ILE A 265 5.49 -15.48 14.19
C ILE A 265 5.68 -16.65 15.17
N GLU A 266 4.65 -17.04 15.93
CA GLU A 266 4.74 -18.17 16.88
C GLU A 266 4.81 -19.55 16.21
N HIS A 267 4.69 -19.64 14.88
CA HIS A 267 4.84 -20.91 14.15
C HIS A 267 6.30 -21.34 13.98
N ALA A 268 7.24 -20.40 14.04
CA ALA A 268 8.66 -20.64 13.83
C ALA A 268 9.38 -21.03 15.13
N ASP A 269 10.49 -21.77 15.04
CA ASP A 269 11.31 -22.15 16.19
C ASP A 269 12.05 -20.93 16.77
N GLY A 270 11.46 -20.32 17.80
CA GLY A 270 12.06 -19.17 18.48
C GLY A 270 12.28 -17.99 17.54
N LYS A 271 11.35 -17.76 16.60
CA LYS A 271 11.39 -16.70 15.59
C LYS A 271 12.60 -16.81 14.63
N ARG A 272 13.07 -18.04 14.39
CA ARG A 272 13.97 -18.35 13.27
C ARG A 272 13.10 -18.63 12.03
N TYR A 273 13.01 -17.68 11.11
CA TYR A 273 12.25 -17.88 9.87
C TYR A 273 12.76 -19.10 9.06
N PHE A 274 11.96 -19.61 8.11
CA PHE A 274 12.24 -20.87 7.40
C PHE A 274 12.32 -22.13 8.31
N THR A 275 11.86 -22.04 9.55
CA THR A 275 11.76 -23.17 10.49
C THR A 275 10.33 -23.33 11.01
N TRP A 276 10.10 -24.40 11.78
CA TRP A 276 8.82 -24.70 12.43
C TRP A 276 9.08 -25.04 13.89
N ASP A 277 8.25 -24.55 14.81
CA ASP A 277 8.33 -24.95 16.22
C ASP A 277 8.09 -26.46 16.32
N PRO A 278 9.04 -27.25 16.84
CA PRO A 278 8.98 -28.71 16.79
C PRO A 278 7.92 -29.31 17.71
N ASN A 279 7.35 -28.53 18.65
CA ASN A 279 6.28 -28.99 19.54
C ASN A 279 4.90 -28.61 19.00
N LYS A 280 4.76 -27.39 18.46
CA LYS A 280 3.48 -26.87 17.94
C LYS A 280 3.21 -27.30 16.49
N PHE A 281 4.25 -27.37 15.67
CA PHE A 281 4.19 -27.69 14.24
C PHE A 281 5.18 -28.81 13.86
N PRO A 282 5.07 -30.01 14.47
CA PRO A 282 6.00 -31.12 14.22
C PRO A 282 5.87 -31.75 12.83
N THR A 283 4.72 -31.59 12.16
CA THR A 283 4.39 -32.22 10.88
C THR A 283 3.73 -31.25 9.88
N PRO A 284 4.40 -30.14 9.53
CA PRO A 284 3.80 -29.06 8.72
C PRO A 284 3.28 -29.55 7.35
N LYS A 285 3.91 -30.56 6.74
CA LYS A 285 3.42 -31.18 5.50
C LYS A 285 2.07 -31.89 5.68
N ASN A 286 1.82 -32.52 6.81
CA ASN A 286 0.53 -33.16 7.10
C ASN A 286 -0.57 -32.11 7.28
N MET A 287 -0.26 -31.04 8.03
CA MET A 287 -1.16 -29.89 8.18
C MET A 287 -1.49 -29.25 6.82
N LEU A 288 -0.48 -28.93 6.00
CA LEU A 288 -0.65 -28.38 4.66
C LEU A 288 -1.44 -29.31 3.74
N THR A 289 -1.23 -30.63 3.84
CA THR A 289 -2.01 -31.62 3.09
C THR A 289 -3.49 -31.58 3.48
N GLY A 290 -3.81 -31.52 4.77
CA GLY A 290 -5.20 -31.39 5.24
C GLY A 290 -5.90 -30.14 4.72
N ILE A 291 -5.20 -29.00 4.73
CA ILE A 291 -5.68 -27.74 4.15
C ILE A 291 -5.85 -27.87 2.62
N LYS A 292 -4.91 -28.52 1.93
CA LYS A 292 -4.95 -28.74 0.48
C LYS A 292 -6.12 -29.62 0.04
N GLU A 293 -6.41 -30.69 0.79
CA GLU A 293 -7.54 -31.60 0.52
C GLU A 293 -8.90 -30.88 0.55
N LYS A 294 -9.00 -29.80 1.33
CA LYS A 294 -10.15 -28.90 1.40
C LYS A 294 -10.13 -27.80 0.32
N ARG A 295 -9.15 -27.83 -0.58
CA ARG A 295 -8.88 -26.84 -1.63
C ARG A 295 -8.66 -25.43 -1.07
N ARG A 296 -7.89 -25.34 0.01
CA ARG A 296 -7.48 -24.10 0.69
C ARG A 296 -5.96 -23.95 0.67
N LYS A 297 -5.49 -22.77 1.04
CA LYS A 297 -4.07 -22.40 1.09
C LYS A 297 -3.68 -22.00 2.51
N MET A 298 -2.39 -21.90 2.73
CA MET A 298 -1.81 -21.38 3.96
C MET A 298 -0.86 -20.25 3.64
N VAL A 299 -0.71 -19.30 4.56
CA VAL A 299 0.35 -18.28 4.51
C VAL A 299 1.17 -18.36 5.79
N ALA A 300 2.50 -18.30 5.68
CA ALA A 300 3.40 -18.17 6.82
C ALA A 300 4.19 -16.87 6.75
N ILE A 301 4.38 -16.22 7.88
CA ILE A 301 5.17 -15.01 8.02
C ILE A 301 6.68 -15.30 7.89
N VAL A 302 7.41 -14.43 7.18
CA VAL A 302 8.86 -14.48 6.98
C VAL A 302 9.38 -13.04 6.94
N ASP A 303 10.01 -12.58 8.03
CA ASP A 303 10.43 -11.19 8.16
C ASP A 303 11.93 -11.01 7.88
N PRO A 304 12.38 -9.80 7.52
CA PRO A 304 13.76 -9.54 7.09
C PRO A 304 14.70 -9.22 8.27
N HIS A 305 14.50 -9.87 9.41
CA HIS A 305 15.40 -9.80 10.55
C HIS A 305 15.78 -11.21 11.00
N ILE A 306 17.07 -11.52 11.00
CA ILE A 306 17.57 -12.88 11.14
C ILE A 306 18.24 -13.01 12.50
N LYS A 307 17.68 -13.88 13.35
CA LYS A 307 18.20 -14.17 14.69
C LYS A 307 19.71 -14.42 14.65
N VAL A 308 20.47 -13.69 15.47
CA VAL A 308 21.91 -13.91 15.63
C VAL A 308 22.14 -15.18 16.46
N ASP A 309 22.39 -16.28 15.76
CA ASP A 309 22.59 -17.60 16.34
C ASP A 309 23.48 -18.43 15.41
N SER A 310 24.68 -18.78 15.86
CA SER A 310 25.64 -19.57 15.08
C SER A 310 25.17 -20.99 14.73
N SER A 311 24.17 -21.52 15.44
CA SER A 311 23.56 -22.81 15.11
C SER A 311 22.46 -22.71 14.05
N TYR A 312 22.00 -21.49 13.74
CA TYR A 312 20.99 -21.23 12.73
C TYR A 312 21.64 -21.09 11.35
N ARG A 313 21.28 -22.01 10.44
CA ARG A 313 21.84 -22.11 9.08
C ARG A 313 21.72 -20.80 8.30
N ILE A 314 20.53 -20.22 8.26
CA ILE A 314 20.23 -18.98 7.50
C ILE A 314 21.12 -17.84 8.00
N HIS A 315 21.27 -17.64 9.32
CA HIS A 315 22.18 -16.65 9.88
C HIS A 315 23.63 -16.89 9.43
N SER A 316 24.10 -18.12 9.59
CA SER A 316 25.49 -18.49 9.26
C SER A 316 25.81 -18.30 7.77
N GLU A 317 24.86 -18.62 6.89
CA GLU A 317 25.02 -18.42 5.44
C GLU A 317 25.05 -16.95 5.05
N ILE A 318 24.10 -16.13 5.54
CA ILE A 318 24.08 -14.67 5.26
C ILE A 318 25.36 -14.01 5.77
N ARG A 319 25.79 -14.36 6.99
CA ARG A 319 27.02 -13.84 7.59
C ARG A 319 28.26 -14.21 6.77
N SER A 320 28.42 -15.48 6.43
CA SER A 320 29.60 -15.96 5.67
C SER A 320 29.68 -15.38 4.25
N ARG A 321 28.55 -14.98 3.67
CA ARG A 321 28.46 -14.34 2.35
C ARG A 321 28.53 -12.81 2.40
N ASN A 322 28.67 -12.23 3.59
CA ASN A 322 28.70 -10.78 3.79
C ASN A 322 27.42 -10.08 3.27
N PHE A 323 26.26 -10.68 3.54
CA PHE A 323 24.97 -10.20 3.05
C PHE A 323 24.18 -9.38 4.08
N TYR A 324 24.70 -9.15 5.28
CA TYR A 324 24.07 -8.23 6.24
C TYR A 324 24.38 -6.76 5.90
N ILE A 325 23.41 -5.89 6.19
CA ILE A 325 23.62 -4.44 6.28
C ILE A 325 24.75 -4.19 7.28
N LYS A 326 25.58 -3.18 7.01
CA LYS A 326 26.72 -2.84 7.85
C LYS A 326 26.46 -1.62 8.71
N THR A 327 27.14 -1.53 9.85
CA THR A 327 27.33 -0.24 10.53
C THR A 327 28.33 0.62 9.75
N LYS A 328 28.43 1.91 10.05
CA LYS A 328 29.46 2.81 9.48
C LYS A 328 30.90 2.32 9.63
N ASP A 329 31.17 1.52 10.66
CA ASP A 329 32.50 0.94 10.93
C ASP A 329 32.75 -0.38 10.15
N GLY A 330 31.78 -0.85 9.36
CA GLY A 330 31.88 -2.05 8.53
C GLY A 330 31.51 -3.37 9.24
N ASN A 331 31.03 -3.33 10.48
CA ASN A 331 30.53 -4.52 11.20
C ASN A 331 29.13 -4.89 10.71
N ASP A 332 28.71 -6.15 10.87
CA ASP A 332 27.30 -6.53 10.67
C ASP A 332 26.42 -5.66 11.58
N TYR A 333 25.37 -5.05 11.04
CA TYR A 333 24.40 -4.32 11.84
C TYR A 333 23.58 -5.32 12.65
N GLU A 334 23.59 -5.15 13.98
CA GLU A 334 22.81 -5.93 14.92
C GLU A 334 21.86 -5.00 15.69
N GLY A 335 20.58 -5.37 15.72
CA GLY A 335 19.53 -4.69 16.48
C GLY A 335 18.67 -5.71 17.24
N TRP A 336 17.60 -5.23 17.84
CA TRP A 336 16.61 -6.04 18.54
C TRP A 336 15.30 -6.06 17.76
N CYS A 337 14.74 -7.25 17.58
CA CYS A 337 13.38 -7.44 17.06
C CYS A 337 12.76 -8.68 17.74
N TRP A 338 11.77 -9.33 17.12
CA TRP A 338 11.08 -10.49 17.70
C TRP A 338 11.98 -11.63 18.22
N PRO A 339 13.08 -12.04 17.54
CA PRO A 339 13.96 -13.08 18.05
C PRO A 339 14.96 -12.61 19.11
N GLY A 340 14.86 -11.38 19.61
CA GLY A 340 15.90 -10.70 20.39
C GLY A 340 16.96 -10.09 19.47
N SER A 341 18.24 -10.36 19.73
CA SER A 341 19.33 -9.93 18.85
C SER A 341 19.16 -10.52 17.43
N ALA A 342 19.12 -9.63 16.45
CA ALA A 342 18.90 -9.93 15.04
C ALA A 342 19.80 -9.06 14.15
N ALA A 343 20.23 -9.63 13.02
CA ALA A 343 20.91 -8.91 11.96
C ALA A 343 20.01 -8.82 10.72
N TYR A 344 20.19 -7.77 9.93
CA TYR A 344 19.25 -7.38 8.87
C TYR A 344 19.88 -7.62 7.50
N PRO A 345 19.38 -8.56 6.68
CA PRO A 345 19.96 -8.82 5.38
C PRO A 345 19.82 -7.61 4.47
N ASP A 346 20.84 -7.31 3.67
CA ASP A 346 20.81 -6.18 2.77
C ASP A 346 20.10 -6.53 1.47
N PHE A 347 18.80 -6.28 1.43
CA PHE A 347 17.97 -6.53 0.25
C PHE A 347 18.25 -5.58 -0.92
N THR A 348 19.05 -4.52 -0.74
CA THR A 348 19.51 -3.70 -1.88
C THR A 348 20.54 -4.45 -2.73
N ASN A 349 21.26 -5.41 -2.14
CA ASN A 349 22.20 -6.29 -2.83
C ASN A 349 21.45 -7.32 -3.71
N PRO A 350 21.66 -7.34 -5.03
CA PRO A 350 21.04 -8.33 -5.92
C PRO A 350 21.40 -9.78 -5.59
N ASP A 351 22.60 -10.04 -5.09
CA ASP A 351 23.04 -11.40 -4.74
C ASP A 351 22.34 -11.91 -3.47
N MET A 352 22.10 -11.01 -2.50
CA MET A 352 21.29 -11.33 -1.31
C MET A 352 19.86 -11.65 -1.72
N ARG A 353 19.24 -10.86 -2.62
CA ARG A 353 17.89 -11.16 -3.12
C ARG A 353 17.83 -12.51 -3.83
N THR A 354 18.81 -12.81 -4.67
CA THR A 354 18.92 -14.11 -5.37
C THR A 354 19.03 -15.26 -4.37
N TRP A 355 19.86 -15.11 -3.35
CA TRP A 355 19.99 -16.11 -2.29
C TRP A 355 18.69 -16.25 -1.48
N TRP A 356 18.05 -15.14 -1.11
CA TRP A 356 16.76 -15.14 -0.41
C TRP A 356 15.68 -15.89 -1.20
N SER A 357 15.54 -15.59 -2.49
CA SER A 357 14.60 -16.28 -3.38
C SER A 357 14.87 -17.79 -3.42
N SER A 358 16.14 -18.21 -3.39
CA SER A 358 16.49 -19.64 -3.37
C SER A 358 16.09 -20.36 -2.09
N MET A 359 15.97 -19.64 -0.95
CA MET A 359 15.56 -20.24 0.33
C MET A 359 14.10 -20.69 0.34
N PHE A 360 13.27 -20.24 -0.62
CA PHE A 360 11.87 -20.67 -0.76
C PHE A 360 11.69 -21.97 -1.55
N SER A 361 12.75 -22.57 -2.10
CA SER A 361 12.62 -23.88 -2.74
C SER A 361 12.20 -24.94 -1.71
N TYR A 362 11.42 -25.94 -2.12
CA TYR A 362 10.82 -26.91 -1.19
C TYR A 362 11.84 -27.76 -0.42
N ASP A 363 13.06 -27.88 -0.94
CA ASP A 363 14.21 -28.53 -0.29
C ASP A 363 14.92 -27.62 0.71
N GLN A 364 14.89 -26.30 0.52
CA GLN A 364 15.53 -25.33 1.43
C GLN A 364 14.59 -24.91 2.56
N TYR A 365 13.31 -24.68 2.25
CA TYR A 365 12.26 -24.43 3.23
C TYR A 365 11.54 -25.73 3.55
N GLU A 366 12.21 -26.60 4.30
CA GLU A 366 11.66 -27.89 4.71
C GLU A 366 10.31 -27.72 5.41
N GLY A 367 9.37 -28.61 5.10
CA GLY A 367 7.99 -28.52 5.61
C GLY A 367 7.02 -27.77 4.69
N SER A 368 7.52 -26.89 3.81
CA SER A 368 6.68 -26.17 2.84
C SER A 368 6.10 -27.06 1.73
N MET A 369 4.99 -26.62 1.13
CA MET A 369 4.29 -27.25 0.00
C MET A 369 3.78 -26.19 -0.98
N ASP A 370 3.25 -26.62 -2.12
CA ASP A 370 2.72 -25.75 -3.18
C ASP A 370 1.54 -24.86 -2.75
N ASN A 371 0.80 -25.25 -1.71
CA ASN A 371 -0.27 -24.45 -1.12
C ASN A 371 0.17 -23.53 0.03
N LEU A 372 1.47 -23.39 0.31
CA LEU A 372 2.02 -22.43 1.28
C LEU A 372 2.51 -21.16 0.59
N PHE A 373 1.98 -20.00 0.94
CA PHE A 373 2.39 -18.67 0.47
C PHE A 373 2.99 -17.86 1.62
N VAL A 374 3.37 -16.59 1.37
CA VAL A 374 4.23 -15.86 2.31
C VAL A 374 3.66 -14.49 2.67
N TRP A 375 3.95 -14.08 3.90
CA TRP A 375 3.73 -12.74 4.41
C TRP A 375 5.09 -12.17 4.83
N ASN A 376 5.46 -11.01 4.28
CA ASN A 376 6.58 -10.22 4.76
C ASN A 376 6.04 -9.11 5.67
N ASP A 377 6.39 -9.18 6.95
CA ASP A 377 6.14 -8.12 7.91
C ASP A 377 7.46 -7.48 8.35
N MET A 378 7.38 -6.44 9.16
CA MET A 378 8.52 -5.80 9.83
C MET A 378 9.61 -5.33 8.85
N ASN A 379 9.23 -5.03 7.60
CA ASN A 379 10.13 -4.83 6.48
C ASN A 379 10.36 -3.37 6.12
N GLU A 380 10.11 -2.45 7.05
CA GLU A 380 10.43 -1.04 6.92
C GLU A 380 11.93 -0.76 6.70
N PRO A 381 12.90 -1.33 7.46
CA PRO A 381 12.85 -2.39 8.48
C PRO A 381 12.48 -1.93 9.89
N SER A 382 11.69 -2.73 10.62
CA SER A 382 11.42 -2.48 12.04
C SER A 382 12.58 -2.96 12.93
N VAL A 383 13.11 -2.06 13.74
CA VAL A 383 14.22 -2.28 14.68
C VAL A 383 13.85 -1.71 16.05
N PHE A 384 13.46 -2.56 17.00
CA PHE A 384 12.86 -2.13 18.28
C PHE A 384 13.72 -1.19 19.12
N ASN A 385 15.04 -1.33 19.02
CA ASN A 385 16.00 -0.49 19.72
C ASN A 385 16.70 0.52 18.79
N GLY A 386 16.19 0.74 17.59
CA GLY A 386 16.71 1.72 16.65
C GLY A 386 15.99 3.08 16.75
N PRO A 387 16.57 4.14 16.16
CA PRO A 387 15.89 5.44 16.08
C PRO A 387 14.55 5.27 15.37
N GLU A 388 13.49 5.81 15.96
CA GLU A 388 12.13 5.74 15.39
C GLU A 388 11.65 4.31 15.09
N VAL A 389 12.19 3.31 15.80
CA VAL A 389 11.89 1.88 15.54
C VAL A 389 12.36 1.43 14.14
N THR A 390 13.41 2.06 13.61
CA THR A 390 14.04 1.63 12.35
C THR A 390 15.57 1.70 12.41
N MET A 391 16.23 1.36 11.30
CA MET A 391 17.68 1.29 11.15
C MET A 391 18.35 2.67 11.35
N HIS A 392 19.62 2.67 11.75
CA HIS A 392 20.41 3.91 11.83
C HIS A 392 20.64 4.48 10.42
N LYS A 393 20.50 5.79 10.24
CA LYS A 393 20.66 6.45 8.93
C LYS A 393 22.04 6.26 8.31
N ASP A 394 23.09 6.23 9.13
CA ASP A 394 24.49 6.01 8.74
C ASP A 394 24.88 4.52 8.62
N ALA A 395 23.92 3.59 8.68
CA ALA A 395 24.15 2.20 8.29
C ALA A 395 24.45 2.12 6.79
N VAL A 396 25.29 1.17 6.38
CA VAL A 396 25.84 1.08 5.03
C VAL A 396 25.29 -0.14 4.31
N HIS A 397 24.71 0.12 3.14
CA HIS A 397 24.16 -0.85 2.20
C HIS A 397 25.15 -1.14 1.05
N TRP A 398 24.78 -2.11 0.23
CA TRP A 398 25.50 -2.52 -0.96
C TRP A 398 25.71 -1.35 -1.91
N GLY A 399 26.92 -1.25 -2.45
CA GLY A 399 27.34 -0.10 -3.26
C GLY A 399 27.85 1.09 -2.44
N GLY A 400 27.84 1.01 -1.10
CA GLY A 400 28.31 2.09 -0.23
C GLY A 400 27.28 3.17 0.06
N TRP A 401 26.02 2.94 -0.31
CA TRP A 401 24.89 3.83 0.02
C TRP A 401 24.60 3.80 1.52
N GLU A 402 24.25 4.95 2.09
CA GLU A 402 23.75 5.01 3.45
C GLU A 402 22.30 4.53 3.50
N HIS A 403 21.84 4.12 4.68
CA HIS A 403 20.44 3.73 4.89
C HIS A 403 19.50 4.88 4.55
N ARG A 404 19.89 6.13 4.84
CA ARG A 404 19.12 7.33 4.48
C ARG A 404 18.79 7.42 2.98
N ASP A 405 19.63 6.87 2.11
CA ASP A 405 19.49 6.96 0.65
C ASP A 405 18.47 5.95 0.09
N VAL A 406 18.26 4.84 0.81
CA VAL A 406 17.56 3.66 0.30
C VAL A 406 16.44 3.17 1.23
N HIS A 407 16.19 3.86 2.35
CA HIS A 407 15.26 3.44 3.39
C HIS A 407 13.90 3.02 2.83
N ASN A 408 13.22 3.90 2.08
CA ASN A 408 11.88 3.60 1.56
C ASN A 408 11.88 2.45 0.52
N LEU A 409 13.02 2.09 -0.07
CA LEU A 409 13.14 0.97 -1.02
C LEU A 409 13.32 -0.39 -0.34
N TYR A 410 13.74 -0.43 0.92
CA TYR A 410 14.11 -1.68 1.59
C TYR A 410 12.95 -2.70 1.58
N GLY A 411 11.77 -2.27 2.01
CA GLY A 411 10.56 -3.11 2.03
C GLY A 411 10.15 -3.63 0.66
N LEU A 412 10.25 -2.79 -0.39
CA LEU A 412 10.00 -3.20 -1.77
C LEU A 412 10.94 -4.33 -2.21
N TYR A 413 12.21 -4.27 -1.82
CA TYR A 413 13.17 -5.31 -2.19
C TYR A 413 12.97 -6.63 -1.45
N VAL A 414 12.52 -6.60 -0.19
CA VAL A 414 12.07 -7.79 0.55
C VAL A 414 10.89 -8.44 -0.17
N HIS A 415 9.86 -7.64 -0.49
CA HIS A 415 8.65 -8.09 -1.18
C HIS A 415 8.97 -8.73 -2.53
N ARG A 416 9.83 -8.05 -3.32
CA ARG A 416 10.34 -8.54 -4.60
C ARG A 416 11.04 -9.89 -4.47
N ALA A 417 12.04 -9.99 -3.59
CA ALA A 417 12.86 -11.18 -3.46
C ALA A 417 12.02 -12.40 -3.03
N THR A 418 11.04 -12.18 -2.15
CA THR A 418 10.10 -13.22 -1.73
C THR A 418 9.19 -13.65 -2.88
N ALA A 419 8.61 -12.70 -3.63
CA ALA A 419 7.76 -13.01 -4.79
C ALA A 419 8.54 -13.80 -5.86
N GLU A 420 9.78 -13.39 -6.18
CA GLU A 420 10.68 -14.11 -7.08
C GLU A 420 10.97 -15.53 -6.55
N GLY A 421 11.15 -15.71 -5.24
CA GLY A 421 11.32 -17.02 -4.61
C GLY A 421 10.13 -17.96 -4.81
N LEU A 422 8.90 -17.46 -4.65
CA LEU A 422 7.69 -18.26 -4.88
C LEU A 422 7.49 -18.63 -6.35
N ILE A 423 7.92 -17.77 -7.27
CA ILE A 423 7.94 -18.07 -8.71
C ILE A 423 8.99 -19.16 -8.98
N HIS A 424 10.21 -19.01 -8.46
CA HIS A 424 11.32 -19.93 -8.72
C HIS A 424 11.09 -21.34 -8.19
N ARG A 425 10.53 -21.51 -6.99
CA ARG A 425 10.24 -22.84 -6.42
C ARG A 425 9.25 -23.67 -7.27
N SER A 426 8.43 -23.01 -8.10
CA SER A 426 7.50 -23.65 -9.03
C SER A 426 8.10 -23.94 -10.42
N GLY A 427 9.36 -23.57 -10.65
CA GLY A 427 9.98 -23.59 -11.97
C GLY A 427 9.45 -22.50 -12.90
N GLY A 428 9.00 -21.36 -12.36
CA GLY A 428 8.49 -20.23 -13.13
C GLY A 428 7.05 -20.38 -13.62
N LYS A 429 6.26 -21.29 -13.04
CA LYS A 429 4.89 -21.60 -13.48
C LYS A 429 3.82 -20.87 -12.69
N GLU A 430 3.96 -20.86 -11.36
CA GLU A 430 2.95 -20.36 -10.43
C GLU A 430 3.13 -18.88 -10.14
N ARG A 431 2.02 -18.14 -10.09
CA ARG A 431 2.00 -16.74 -9.65
C ARG A 431 2.24 -16.67 -8.14
N PRO A 432 3.01 -15.68 -7.67
CA PRO A 432 3.24 -15.50 -6.25
C PRO A 432 2.00 -14.91 -5.57
N PHE A 433 1.84 -15.20 -4.28
CA PHE A 433 1.08 -14.35 -3.37
C PHE A 433 2.00 -14.01 -2.20
N VAL A 434 2.30 -12.72 -2.07
CA VAL A 434 3.07 -12.17 -0.97
C VAL A 434 2.36 -10.91 -0.47
N LEU A 435 2.01 -10.90 0.81
CA LEU A 435 1.57 -9.69 1.50
C LEU A 435 2.81 -8.98 2.06
N THR A 436 2.90 -7.65 1.92
CA THR A 436 3.98 -6.82 2.47
C THR A 436 3.42 -5.70 3.35
N ARG A 437 4.13 -5.32 4.42
CA ARG A 437 3.76 -4.15 5.23
C ARG A 437 4.34 -2.89 4.63
N ALA A 438 5.67 -2.84 4.50
CA ALA A 438 6.36 -1.75 3.86
C ALA A 438 6.36 -1.88 2.34
N PHE A 439 6.25 -0.74 1.65
CA PHE A 439 6.18 -0.67 0.19
C PHE A 439 6.70 0.66 -0.36
N PHE A 440 6.96 0.67 -1.67
CA PHE A 440 7.34 1.86 -2.43
C PHE A 440 6.66 1.88 -3.81
N ALA A 441 6.89 2.95 -4.58
CA ALA A 441 6.51 2.99 -5.99
C ALA A 441 7.05 1.75 -6.75
N GLY A 442 6.15 0.90 -7.24
CA GLY A 442 6.49 -0.35 -7.91
C GLY A 442 6.15 -1.63 -7.13
N SER A 443 5.79 -1.54 -5.84
CA SER A 443 5.39 -2.71 -5.04
C SER A 443 4.14 -3.42 -5.56
N GLN A 444 3.29 -2.74 -6.37
CA GLN A 444 2.14 -3.35 -7.03
C GLN A 444 2.51 -4.55 -7.92
N ARG A 445 3.78 -4.65 -8.35
CA ARG A 445 4.27 -5.75 -9.20
C ARG A 445 4.50 -7.06 -8.45
N TYR A 446 4.43 -7.07 -7.12
CA TYR A 446 4.89 -8.23 -6.33
C TYR A 446 3.83 -8.83 -5.40
N GLY A 447 2.68 -8.17 -5.20
CA GLY A 447 1.58 -8.76 -4.45
C GLY A 447 0.62 -7.75 -3.84
N ALA A 448 0.25 -8.00 -2.58
CA ALA A 448 -0.68 -7.22 -1.80
C ALA A 448 0.02 -6.38 -0.73
N VAL A 449 -0.65 -5.33 -0.27
CA VAL A 449 -0.30 -4.56 0.93
C VAL A 449 -1.49 -4.52 1.89
N TRP A 450 -1.26 -4.21 3.16
CA TRP A 450 -2.32 -3.86 4.10
C TRP A 450 -1.89 -2.68 4.98
N THR A 451 -2.86 -2.02 5.61
CA THR A 451 -2.63 -0.76 6.34
C THR A 451 -2.01 -0.91 7.74
N GLY A 452 -1.26 -1.99 7.97
CA GLY A 452 -0.62 -2.30 9.25
C GLY A 452 -1.57 -2.43 10.44
N ASP A 453 -1.05 -2.09 11.61
CA ASP A 453 -1.62 -2.41 12.93
C ASP A 453 -2.70 -1.41 13.36
N ASN A 454 -3.88 -1.52 12.75
CA ASN A 454 -5.05 -0.69 13.06
C ASN A 454 -5.73 -1.08 14.40
N ALA A 455 -6.69 -0.29 14.88
CA ALA A 455 -7.42 -0.57 16.12
C ALA A 455 -8.86 -1.02 15.88
N ALA A 456 -9.40 -1.84 16.79
CA ALA A 456 -10.80 -2.28 16.80
C ALA A 456 -11.77 -1.17 17.23
N GLU A 457 -11.83 -0.09 16.43
CA GLU A 457 -12.64 1.10 16.66
C GLU A 457 -13.31 1.57 15.37
N TRP A 458 -14.47 2.22 15.49
CA TRP A 458 -15.28 2.66 14.34
C TRP A 458 -14.55 3.61 13.40
N ASP A 459 -13.73 4.51 13.93
CA ASP A 459 -12.97 5.44 13.09
C ASP A 459 -11.87 4.73 12.30
N HIS A 460 -11.30 3.63 12.80
CA HIS A 460 -10.36 2.80 12.03
C HIS A 460 -11.08 1.96 10.95
N LEU A 461 -12.33 1.54 11.20
CA LEU A 461 -13.17 0.99 10.14
C LEU A 461 -13.41 2.04 9.05
N LYS A 462 -13.77 3.28 9.44
CA LYS A 462 -14.03 4.37 8.51
C LYS A 462 -12.79 4.77 7.70
N ILE A 463 -11.64 4.96 8.35
CA ILE A 463 -10.39 5.38 7.69
C ILE A 463 -9.84 4.34 6.70
N SER A 464 -10.24 3.06 6.84
CA SER A 464 -9.80 2.02 5.90
C SER A 464 -10.20 2.33 4.45
N ILE A 465 -11.29 3.07 4.24
CA ILE A 465 -11.76 3.47 2.91
C ILE A 465 -10.79 4.48 2.27
N PRO A 466 -10.55 5.69 2.82
CA PRO A 466 -9.63 6.65 2.21
C PRO A 466 -8.20 6.10 2.07
N MET A 467 -7.71 5.28 3.01
CA MET A 467 -6.38 4.66 2.91
C MET A 467 -6.29 3.69 1.72
N CYS A 468 -7.27 2.80 1.54
CA CYS A 468 -7.26 1.90 0.38
C CYS A 468 -7.45 2.65 -0.94
N LEU A 469 -8.23 3.74 -0.93
CA LEU A 469 -8.44 4.58 -2.09
C LEU A 469 -7.17 5.34 -2.50
N SER A 470 -6.41 5.89 -1.54
CA SER A 470 -5.15 6.59 -1.83
C SER A 470 -4.10 5.64 -2.42
N LEU A 471 -4.00 4.41 -1.89
CA LEU A 471 -3.15 3.36 -2.43
C LEU A 471 -3.58 2.92 -3.83
N GLY A 472 -4.88 2.77 -4.07
CA GLY A 472 -5.43 2.46 -5.39
C GLY A 472 -5.09 3.53 -6.44
N LEU A 473 -5.22 4.82 -6.08
CA LEU A 473 -4.80 5.95 -6.92
C LEU A 473 -3.28 5.96 -7.17
N ALA A 474 -2.50 5.46 -6.22
CA ALA A 474 -1.05 5.31 -6.30
C ALA A 474 -0.59 4.02 -7.01
N GLY A 475 -1.51 3.31 -7.68
CA GLY A 475 -1.22 2.10 -8.47
C GLY A 475 -1.21 0.79 -7.69
N ILE A 476 -1.30 0.84 -6.36
CA ILE A 476 -1.36 -0.35 -5.49
C ILE A 476 -2.83 -0.73 -5.28
N SER A 477 -3.39 -1.46 -6.25
CA SER A 477 -4.80 -1.86 -6.22
C SER A 477 -5.10 -3.00 -5.25
N PHE A 478 -4.10 -3.80 -4.87
CA PHE A 478 -4.30 -4.94 -3.97
C PHE A 478 -4.07 -4.55 -2.51
N CYS A 479 -4.98 -3.76 -1.95
CA CYS A 479 -4.91 -3.22 -0.59
C CYS A 479 -6.12 -3.64 0.26
N GLY A 480 -5.94 -3.68 1.59
CA GLY A 480 -7.01 -3.88 2.57
C GLY A 480 -6.57 -3.47 3.98
N ALA A 481 -7.50 -3.49 4.93
CA ALA A 481 -7.23 -3.28 6.35
C ALA A 481 -7.66 -4.52 7.15
N ASP A 482 -7.06 -4.74 8.32
CA ASP A 482 -7.39 -5.91 9.13
C ASP A 482 -8.82 -5.85 9.68
N VAL A 483 -9.63 -6.82 9.26
CA VAL A 483 -11.05 -6.89 9.59
C VAL A 483 -11.22 -7.21 11.07
N GLY A 484 -11.95 -6.32 11.75
CA GLY A 484 -12.17 -6.31 13.19
C GLY A 484 -11.12 -5.53 13.99
N GLY A 485 -10.08 -4.99 13.35
CA GLY A 485 -9.04 -4.18 13.98
C GLY A 485 -7.99 -4.99 14.73
N PHE A 486 -6.71 -4.76 14.45
CA PHE A 486 -5.61 -5.54 15.02
C PHE A 486 -5.55 -5.41 16.55
N PHE A 487 -5.45 -4.18 17.07
CA PHE A 487 -5.50 -3.92 18.51
C PHE A 487 -6.92 -3.88 19.05
N LYS A 488 -7.07 -4.08 20.36
CA LYS A 488 -8.35 -3.99 21.11
C LYS A 488 -9.37 -5.07 20.67
N ASN A 489 -10.58 -4.99 21.22
CA ASN A 489 -11.63 -6.01 21.05
C ASN A 489 -12.87 -5.37 20.43
N PRO A 490 -13.23 -5.69 19.18
CA PRO A 490 -14.43 -5.11 18.57
C PRO A 490 -15.68 -5.68 19.24
N GLU A 491 -16.68 -4.84 19.50
CA GLU A 491 -18.01 -5.34 19.80
C GLU A 491 -18.61 -6.06 18.58
N PRO A 492 -19.60 -6.96 18.78
CA PRO A 492 -20.15 -7.76 17.69
C PRO A 492 -20.73 -6.93 16.52
N GLU A 493 -21.27 -5.74 16.80
CA GLU A 493 -21.75 -4.83 15.75
C GLU A 493 -20.59 -4.32 14.88
N LEU A 494 -19.54 -3.77 15.50
CA LEU A 494 -18.35 -3.31 14.79
C LEU A 494 -17.72 -4.44 13.97
N LEU A 495 -17.56 -5.64 14.56
CA LEU A 495 -16.99 -6.77 13.83
C LEU A 495 -17.83 -7.12 12.59
N LEU A 496 -19.16 -7.19 12.71
CA LEU A 496 -20.04 -7.43 11.57
C LEU A 496 -19.90 -6.34 10.51
N ARG A 497 -19.93 -5.06 10.90
CA ARG A 497 -19.77 -3.94 9.95
C ARG A 497 -18.42 -3.98 9.26
N TRP A 498 -17.39 -4.45 9.94
CA TRP A 498 -16.08 -4.62 9.34
C TRP A 498 -16.05 -5.76 8.32
N TYR A 499 -16.70 -6.89 8.58
CA TYR A 499 -16.86 -7.93 7.55
C TYR A 499 -17.60 -7.37 6.32
N GLN A 500 -18.65 -6.57 6.53
CA GLN A 500 -19.39 -5.92 5.45
C GLN A 500 -18.53 -4.96 4.63
N ALA A 501 -17.69 -4.14 5.25
CA ALA A 501 -16.77 -3.26 4.55
C ALA A 501 -15.64 -4.03 3.85
N GLY A 502 -14.97 -4.94 4.56
CA GLY A 502 -13.83 -5.71 4.07
C GLY A 502 -14.17 -6.64 2.91
N ALA A 503 -15.39 -7.19 2.88
CA ALA A 503 -15.88 -7.99 1.76
C ALA A 503 -15.89 -7.21 0.44
N TYR A 504 -15.97 -5.87 0.50
CA TYR A 504 -15.94 -4.98 -0.65
C TYR A 504 -14.59 -4.26 -0.84
N GLN A 505 -13.54 -4.65 -0.10
CA GLN A 505 -12.17 -4.16 -0.28
C GLN A 505 -11.28 -5.19 -1.00
N PRO A 506 -10.27 -4.77 -1.79
CA PRO A 506 -9.50 -5.67 -2.64
C PRO A 506 -8.81 -6.84 -1.91
N PHE A 507 -8.06 -6.56 -0.85
CA PHE A 507 -7.49 -7.57 0.05
C PHE A 507 -8.38 -7.73 1.30
N PHE A 508 -8.79 -8.96 1.60
CA PHE A 508 -9.81 -9.22 2.62
C PHE A 508 -9.33 -10.25 3.64
N ARG A 509 -8.77 -9.75 4.74
CA ARG A 509 -8.21 -10.54 5.85
C ARG A 509 -8.78 -10.10 7.19
N ALA A 510 -9.22 -11.04 8.02
CA ALA A 510 -9.35 -10.79 9.45
C ALA A 510 -8.05 -11.18 10.15
N HIS A 511 -7.54 -10.30 11.00
CA HIS A 511 -6.32 -10.50 11.78
C HIS A 511 -6.43 -9.74 13.10
N ALA A 512 -5.75 -10.21 14.15
CA ALA A 512 -5.90 -9.73 15.52
C ALA A 512 -4.60 -9.89 16.32
N HIS A 513 -4.32 -8.94 17.21
CA HIS A 513 -3.16 -8.93 18.09
C HIS A 513 -3.18 -10.07 19.13
N LEU A 514 -2.00 -10.42 19.67
CA LEU A 514 -1.78 -11.52 20.62
C LEU A 514 -2.76 -11.51 21.81
N ASP A 515 -2.92 -10.35 22.43
CA ASP A 515 -3.71 -10.17 23.66
C ASP A 515 -5.23 -10.17 23.43
N THR A 516 -5.68 -10.27 22.17
CA THR A 516 -7.11 -10.26 21.85
C THR A 516 -7.73 -11.65 22.06
N PRO A 517 -8.99 -11.72 22.53
CA PRO A 517 -9.73 -12.97 22.56
C PRO A 517 -9.93 -13.49 21.14
N ARG A 518 -10.22 -14.79 21.04
CA ARG A 518 -10.60 -15.42 19.78
C ARG A 518 -11.85 -14.74 19.21
N ARG A 519 -11.83 -14.48 17.91
CA ARG A 519 -12.91 -13.81 17.18
C ARG A 519 -13.12 -14.39 15.78
N GLU A 520 -12.88 -15.70 15.64
CA GLU A 520 -13.39 -16.43 14.48
C GLU A 520 -14.90 -16.18 14.34
N PRO A 521 -15.41 -16.05 13.11
CA PRO A 521 -16.72 -15.45 12.84
C PRO A 521 -17.92 -16.16 13.50
N TRP A 522 -17.78 -17.42 13.89
CA TRP A 522 -18.83 -18.19 14.58
C TRP A 522 -18.92 -17.95 16.10
N LEU A 523 -17.95 -17.23 16.69
CA LEU A 523 -17.88 -17.03 18.14
C LEU A 523 -18.82 -15.93 18.67
N HIS A 524 -19.49 -15.19 17.79
CA HIS A 524 -20.28 -14.00 18.15
C HIS A 524 -21.80 -14.22 18.08
N GLY A 525 -22.23 -15.46 18.27
CA GLY A 525 -23.65 -15.87 18.28
C GLY A 525 -24.21 -16.15 16.88
N GLU A 526 -25.29 -16.94 16.83
CA GLU A 526 -25.87 -17.45 15.58
C GLU A 526 -26.30 -16.34 14.62
N THR A 527 -26.93 -15.27 15.14
CA THR A 527 -27.37 -14.14 14.31
C THR A 527 -26.20 -13.48 13.57
N ASN A 528 -25.11 -13.13 14.27
CA ASN A 528 -23.95 -12.49 13.64
C ASN A 528 -23.21 -13.46 12.72
N THR A 529 -23.12 -14.74 13.10
CA THR A 529 -22.57 -15.80 12.25
C THR A 529 -23.30 -15.87 10.92
N ASN A 530 -24.64 -15.81 10.94
CA ASN A 530 -25.47 -15.83 9.74
C ASN A 530 -25.26 -14.59 8.87
N LEU A 531 -25.20 -13.41 9.48
CA LEU A 531 -24.97 -12.15 8.75
C LEU A 531 -23.57 -12.10 8.13
N ILE A 532 -22.54 -12.56 8.85
CA ILE A 532 -21.17 -12.69 8.31
C ILE A 532 -21.15 -13.71 7.17
N ARG A 533 -21.89 -14.83 7.29
CA ARG A 533 -21.99 -15.82 6.23
C ARG A 533 -22.54 -15.24 4.94
N ASP A 534 -23.59 -14.44 5.01
CA ASP A 534 -24.21 -13.83 3.85
C ASP A 534 -23.22 -12.88 3.14
N VAL A 535 -22.48 -12.09 3.92
CA VAL A 535 -21.43 -11.19 3.42
C VAL A 535 -20.27 -11.94 2.78
N LEU A 536 -19.80 -13.02 3.41
CA LEU A 536 -18.76 -13.87 2.82
C LEU A 536 -19.26 -14.50 1.52
N ARG A 537 -20.48 -15.04 1.47
CA ARG A 537 -21.05 -15.61 0.25
C ARG A 537 -21.18 -14.57 -0.87
N GLU A 538 -21.51 -13.33 -0.54
CA GLU A 538 -21.57 -12.23 -1.48
C GLU A 538 -20.19 -11.92 -2.10
N ARG A 539 -19.14 -11.82 -1.27
CA ARG A 539 -17.76 -11.70 -1.75
C ARG A 539 -17.39 -12.84 -2.70
N TYR A 540 -17.69 -14.09 -2.33
CA TYR A 540 -17.36 -15.25 -3.16
C TYR A 540 -18.14 -15.26 -4.49
N ALA A 541 -19.42 -14.88 -4.47
CA ALA A 541 -20.22 -14.77 -5.67
C ALA A 541 -19.65 -13.71 -6.65
N LEU A 542 -19.09 -12.62 -6.13
CA LEU A 542 -18.47 -11.54 -6.90
C LEU A 542 -17.03 -11.82 -7.35
N LEU A 543 -16.40 -12.94 -6.98
CA LEU A 543 -15.01 -13.24 -7.38
C LEU A 543 -14.75 -13.14 -8.89
N PRO A 544 -15.65 -13.55 -9.81
CA PRO A 544 -15.44 -13.32 -11.24
C PRO A 544 -15.32 -11.84 -11.62
N TYR A 545 -16.09 -10.98 -10.97
CA TYR A 545 -16.03 -9.53 -11.17
C TYR A 545 -14.72 -8.97 -10.59
N TRP A 546 -14.38 -9.29 -9.34
CA TRP A 546 -13.10 -8.93 -8.73
C TRP A 546 -11.92 -9.32 -9.60
N TYR A 547 -11.89 -10.56 -10.07
CA TYR A 547 -10.80 -11.08 -10.89
C TYR A 547 -10.67 -10.35 -12.23
N THR A 548 -11.81 -9.98 -12.83
CA THR A 548 -11.83 -9.15 -14.04
C THR A 548 -11.30 -7.75 -13.78
N LEU A 549 -11.64 -7.12 -12.65
CA LEU A 549 -11.09 -5.82 -12.28
C LEU A 549 -9.58 -5.89 -12.05
N PHE A 550 -9.09 -6.94 -11.41
CA PHE A 550 -7.65 -7.16 -11.24
C PHE A 550 -6.93 -7.40 -12.56
N TYR A 551 -7.57 -8.05 -13.53
CA TYR A 551 -7.03 -8.13 -14.89
C TYR A 551 -6.97 -6.77 -15.58
N ASN A 552 -7.95 -5.88 -15.37
CA ASN A 552 -7.90 -4.51 -15.87
C ASN A 552 -6.81 -3.68 -15.16
N ALA A 553 -6.61 -3.86 -13.85
CA ALA A 553 -5.50 -3.25 -13.13
C ALA A 553 -4.14 -3.73 -13.66
N HIS A 554 -4.04 -5.02 -13.99
CA HIS A 554 -2.85 -5.63 -14.58
C HIS A 554 -2.56 -5.16 -16.01
N ARG A 555 -3.60 -5.02 -16.84
CA ARG A 555 -3.46 -4.69 -18.26
C ARG A 555 -3.42 -3.19 -18.52
N ASP A 556 -4.31 -2.43 -17.89
CA ASP A 556 -4.63 -1.05 -18.24
C ASP A 556 -4.33 -0.04 -17.12
N ALA A 557 -3.78 -0.51 -16.00
CA ALA A 557 -3.50 0.30 -14.81
C ALA A 557 -4.73 0.95 -14.17
N GLU A 558 -5.92 0.38 -14.39
CA GLU A 558 -7.13 0.92 -13.76
C GLU A 558 -7.22 0.49 -12.29
N PRO A 559 -7.43 1.41 -11.33
CA PRO A 559 -7.63 1.03 -9.94
C PRO A 559 -8.85 0.12 -9.78
N VAL A 560 -8.75 -0.91 -8.95
CA VAL A 560 -9.85 -1.84 -8.67
C VAL A 560 -10.96 -1.14 -7.86
N MET A 561 -10.55 -0.51 -6.75
CA MET A 561 -11.38 0.32 -5.89
C MET A 561 -11.12 1.79 -6.23
N ARG A 562 -12.17 2.54 -6.56
CA ARG A 562 -12.07 3.88 -7.18
C ARG A 562 -12.84 4.92 -6.35
N PRO A 563 -12.26 6.09 -6.08
CA PRO A 563 -13.03 7.24 -5.63
C PRO A 563 -14.08 7.61 -6.69
N LEU A 564 -15.24 8.15 -6.27
CA LEU A 564 -16.30 8.52 -7.22
C LEU A 564 -15.81 9.50 -8.30
N TRP A 565 -14.91 10.43 -7.96
CA TRP A 565 -14.41 11.42 -8.91
C TRP A 565 -13.65 10.81 -10.10
N VAL A 566 -13.12 9.59 -9.97
CA VAL A 566 -12.47 8.89 -11.09
C VAL A 566 -13.48 8.52 -12.17
N GLU A 567 -14.67 8.08 -11.78
CA GLU A 567 -15.76 7.72 -12.69
C GLU A 567 -16.62 8.92 -13.11
N PHE A 568 -16.65 9.97 -12.27
CA PHE A 568 -17.43 11.18 -12.46
C PHE A 568 -16.53 12.45 -12.39
N PRO A 569 -15.55 12.58 -13.30
CA PRO A 569 -14.50 13.62 -13.22
C PRO A 569 -15.00 15.06 -13.39
N THR A 570 -16.25 15.25 -13.80
CA THR A 570 -16.87 16.57 -13.94
C THR A 570 -17.81 16.90 -12.79
N ASP A 571 -18.04 15.98 -11.85
CA ASP A 571 -18.93 16.14 -10.72
C ASP A 571 -18.16 16.57 -9.47
N VAL A 572 -18.03 17.88 -9.29
CA VAL A 572 -17.27 18.51 -8.19
C VAL A 572 -17.71 18.02 -6.80
N SER A 573 -18.97 17.60 -6.64
CA SER A 573 -19.46 17.11 -5.35
C SER A 573 -18.72 15.86 -4.87
N THR A 574 -18.17 15.07 -5.80
CA THR A 574 -17.47 13.81 -5.52
C THR A 574 -16.01 13.98 -5.13
N PHE A 575 -15.41 15.16 -5.34
CA PHE A 575 -13.96 15.35 -5.25
C PHE A 575 -13.42 15.18 -3.82
N ALA A 576 -14.23 15.46 -2.81
CA ALA A 576 -13.86 15.28 -1.40
C ALA A 576 -14.55 14.09 -0.74
N MET A 577 -15.31 13.28 -1.48
CA MET A 577 -16.00 12.10 -0.91
C MET A 577 -15.02 10.94 -0.75
N ASP A 578 -15.00 10.35 0.44
CA ASP A 578 -14.15 9.21 0.78
C ASP A 578 -14.82 8.17 1.70
N ASP A 579 -16.13 8.29 1.88
CA ASP A 579 -17.00 7.32 2.56
C ASP A 579 -17.79 6.43 1.57
N GLN A 580 -17.73 6.75 0.27
CA GLN A 580 -18.31 6.00 -0.83
C GLN A 580 -17.24 5.73 -1.88
N TYR A 581 -17.34 4.57 -2.52
CA TYR A 581 -16.41 4.20 -3.58
C TYR A 581 -17.08 3.33 -4.63
N MET A 582 -16.40 3.22 -5.77
CA MET A 582 -16.77 2.35 -6.86
C MET A 582 -15.84 1.11 -6.88
N LEU A 583 -16.40 -0.05 -7.21
CA LEU A 583 -15.61 -1.20 -7.66
C LEU A 583 -15.72 -1.28 -9.18
N GLY A 584 -14.60 -1.03 -9.87
CA GLY A 584 -14.61 -0.75 -11.30
C GLY A 584 -15.56 0.41 -11.62
N SER A 585 -16.23 0.34 -12.77
CA SER A 585 -17.27 1.31 -13.14
C SER A 585 -18.70 0.83 -12.84
N GLY A 586 -18.84 -0.37 -12.26
CA GLY A 586 -20.11 -1.11 -12.22
C GLY A 586 -20.88 -1.10 -10.90
N LEU A 587 -20.18 -1.04 -9.75
CA LEU A 587 -20.80 -1.11 -8.43
C LEU A 587 -20.38 0.07 -7.56
N LEU A 588 -21.34 0.78 -6.95
CA LEU A 588 -21.13 1.79 -5.92
C LEU A 588 -21.39 1.19 -4.55
N ILE A 589 -20.47 1.39 -3.62
CA ILE A 589 -20.50 0.84 -2.27
C ILE A 589 -20.49 1.98 -1.25
N HIS A 590 -21.34 1.89 -0.22
CA HIS A 590 -21.31 2.78 0.95
C HIS A 590 -21.46 1.96 2.24
N PRO A 591 -20.36 1.40 2.76
CA PRO A 591 -20.41 0.60 3.98
C PRO A 591 -20.93 1.42 5.18
N VAL A 592 -21.65 0.77 6.10
CA VAL A 592 -22.06 1.42 7.36
C VAL A 592 -20.88 1.42 8.32
N THR A 593 -20.34 2.59 8.63
CA THR A 593 -19.13 2.75 9.47
C THR A 593 -19.40 3.54 10.76
N GLU A 594 -20.65 3.57 11.22
CA GLU A 594 -21.03 4.22 12.48
C GLU A 594 -21.87 3.28 13.36
N ALA A 595 -21.64 3.33 14.67
CA ALA A 595 -22.34 2.51 15.65
C ALA A 595 -23.84 2.85 15.69
N ASN A 596 -24.70 1.83 15.79
CA ASN A 596 -26.15 1.98 15.92
C ASN A 596 -26.83 2.78 14.79
N ALA A 597 -26.17 2.92 13.64
CA ALA A 597 -26.72 3.64 12.50
C ALA A 597 -28.07 3.04 12.07
N ARG A 598 -29.07 3.91 11.87
CA ARG A 598 -30.42 3.55 11.40
C ARG A 598 -30.66 4.00 9.97
N GLU A 599 -29.88 4.96 9.51
CA GLU A 599 -29.86 5.44 8.14
C GLU A 599 -28.44 5.89 7.79
N VAL A 600 -28.12 5.87 6.51
CA VAL A 600 -26.89 6.44 5.95
C VAL A 600 -27.23 7.37 4.79
N GLN A 601 -26.46 8.43 4.61
CA GLN A 601 -26.71 9.39 3.53
C GLN A 601 -25.93 8.99 2.28
N ILE A 602 -26.66 8.51 1.27
CA ILE A 602 -26.06 8.03 0.03
C ILE A 602 -26.11 9.11 -1.02
N TYR A 603 -25.04 9.22 -1.80
CA TYR A 603 -25.01 10.01 -3.02
C TYR A 603 -24.79 9.11 -4.24
N LEU A 604 -25.78 9.10 -5.13
CA LEU A 604 -25.74 8.42 -6.42
C LEU A 604 -25.39 9.45 -7.51
N PRO A 605 -24.17 9.43 -8.06
CA PRO A 605 -23.68 10.42 -9.03
C PRO A 605 -24.16 10.14 -10.47
N GLY A 606 -23.93 11.11 -11.36
CA GLY A 606 -24.13 10.98 -12.80
C GLY A 606 -25.49 11.48 -13.30
N ALA A 607 -25.50 12.66 -13.93
CA ALA A 607 -26.72 13.19 -14.54
C ALA A 607 -27.15 12.35 -15.76
N GLY A 608 -28.37 11.83 -15.71
CA GLY A 608 -28.88 10.93 -16.75
C GLY A 608 -28.48 9.46 -16.56
N GLU A 609 -27.87 9.12 -15.43
CA GLU A 609 -27.62 7.74 -15.02
C GLU A 609 -28.83 7.17 -14.24
N VAL A 610 -28.86 5.84 -14.15
CA VAL A 610 -29.77 5.10 -13.27
C VAL A 610 -28.95 4.11 -12.46
N TRP A 611 -29.32 3.92 -11.20
CA TRP A 611 -28.67 2.99 -10.27
C TRP A 611 -29.70 2.01 -9.73
N TYR A 612 -29.29 0.77 -9.51
CA TYR A 612 -30.15 -0.30 -9.01
C TYR A 612 -29.59 -0.79 -7.68
N ASP A 613 -30.41 -0.76 -6.63
CA ASP A 613 -30.08 -1.48 -5.39
C ASP A 613 -29.94 -2.97 -5.72
N VAL A 614 -28.80 -3.57 -5.37
CA VAL A 614 -28.49 -4.95 -5.78
C VAL A 614 -29.33 -6.02 -5.06
N HIS A 615 -29.97 -5.66 -3.94
CA HIS A 615 -30.74 -6.58 -3.11
C HIS A 615 -32.22 -6.59 -3.47
N ASN A 616 -32.80 -5.40 -3.70
CA ASN A 616 -34.24 -5.26 -3.98
C ASN A 616 -34.57 -4.81 -5.42
N TYR A 617 -33.54 -4.52 -6.23
CA TYR A 617 -33.64 -4.10 -7.63
C TYR A 617 -34.37 -2.77 -7.86
N GLN A 618 -34.62 -1.99 -6.79
CA GLN A 618 -35.21 -0.67 -6.91
C GLN A 618 -34.28 0.25 -7.72
N SER A 619 -34.84 0.91 -8.73
CA SER A 619 -34.11 1.85 -9.56
C SER A 619 -34.17 3.27 -8.99
N TYR A 620 -33.07 4.00 -9.08
CA TYR A 620 -32.90 5.39 -8.66
C TYR A 620 -32.32 6.20 -9.81
N LYS A 621 -32.91 7.36 -10.12
CA LYS A 621 -32.38 8.26 -11.16
C LYS A 621 -31.35 9.21 -10.53
N ALA A 622 -30.21 9.36 -11.17
CA ALA A 622 -29.13 10.22 -10.68
C ALA A 622 -29.08 11.59 -11.41
N PRO A 623 -28.48 12.64 -10.78
CA PRO A 623 -27.86 12.60 -9.47
C PRO A 623 -28.91 12.66 -8.35
N GLN A 624 -28.69 11.92 -7.27
CA GLN A 624 -29.61 11.93 -6.12
C GLN A 624 -28.85 11.75 -4.81
N LYS A 625 -29.21 12.55 -3.81
CA LYS A 625 -28.81 12.37 -2.42
C LYS A 625 -30.03 12.02 -1.57
N PHE A 626 -29.95 10.98 -0.75
CA PHE A 626 -31.06 10.55 0.11
C PHE A 626 -30.56 9.77 1.32
N TYR A 627 -31.40 9.66 2.34
CA TYR A 627 -31.15 8.80 3.50
C TYR A 627 -31.71 7.41 3.22
N LEU A 628 -30.85 6.40 3.28
CA LEU A 628 -31.20 4.99 3.15
C LEU A 628 -31.35 4.38 4.55
N PRO A 629 -32.53 3.86 4.93
CA PRO A 629 -32.67 3.08 6.16
C PRO A 629 -31.78 1.83 6.14
N VAL A 630 -31.01 1.61 7.20
CA VAL A 630 -30.10 0.47 7.35
C VAL A 630 -30.42 -0.35 8.59
N THR A 631 -30.20 -1.65 8.47
CA THR A 631 -30.24 -2.65 9.54
C THR A 631 -28.88 -3.32 9.69
N MET A 632 -28.72 -4.20 10.67
CA MET A 632 -27.51 -5.03 10.84
C MET A 632 -27.16 -5.84 9.58
N SER A 633 -28.13 -6.22 8.76
CA SER A 633 -27.91 -7.00 7.53
C SER A 633 -27.67 -6.14 6.29
N SER A 634 -27.83 -4.82 6.39
CA SER A 634 -27.76 -3.93 5.23
C SER A 634 -26.31 -3.68 4.83
N VAL A 635 -25.98 -3.95 3.57
CA VAL A 635 -24.75 -3.50 2.90
C VAL A 635 -25.18 -2.66 1.70
N PRO A 636 -25.14 -1.31 1.80
CA PRO A 636 -25.57 -0.44 0.72
C PRO A 636 -24.67 -0.60 -0.52
N VAL A 637 -25.23 -1.21 -1.56
CA VAL A 637 -24.56 -1.50 -2.81
C VAL A 637 -25.51 -1.25 -3.97
N TYR A 638 -25.03 -0.53 -4.97
CA TYR A 638 -25.80 -0.14 -6.14
C TYR A 638 -25.07 -0.51 -7.42
N GLN A 639 -25.75 -1.22 -8.31
CA GLN A 639 -25.25 -1.48 -9.66
C GLN A 639 -25.61 -0.32 -10.58
N ARG A 640 -24.62 0.23 -11.29
CA ARG A 640 -24.81 1.27 -12.29
C ARG A 640 -25.57 0.71 -13.50
N GLY A 641 -26.58 1.43 -13.98
CA GLY A 641 -27.21 1.15 -15.26
C GLY A 641 -26.19 1.22 -16.39
N GLY A 642 -26.34 0.35 -17.39
CA GLY A 642 -25.35 0.21 -18.45
C GLY A 642 -24.27 -0.82 -18.14
N SER A 643 -24.32 -1.52 -17.00
CA SER A 643 -23.30 -2.50 -16.59
C SER A 643 -23.80 -3.95 -16.63
N ILE A 644 -22.88 -4.88 -16.90
CA ILE A 644 -23.09 -6.33 -16.79
C ILE A 644 -22.07 -6.90 -15.82
N ILE A 645 -22.54 -7.47 -14.70
CA ILE A 645 -21.69 -8.01 -13.63
C ILE A 645 -21.76 -9.55 -13.65
N PRO A 646 -20.64 -10.25 -13.89
CA PRO A 646 -20.58 -11.70 -13.81
C PRO A 646 -20.41 -12.18 -12.36
N ARG A 647 -21.18 -13.19 -11.97
CA ARG A 647 -21.16 -13.81 -10.64
C ARG A 647 -21.15 -15.33 -10.71
N LYS A 648 -20.77 -15.97 -9.61
CA LYS A 648 -20.95 -17.41 -9.37
C LYS A 648 -21.81 -17.62 -8.13
N ASP A 649 -23.12 -17.74 -8.33
CA ASP A 649 -24.10 -17.74 -7.22
C ASP A 649 -24.22 -19.10 -6.50
N ARG A 650 -23.37 -20.08 -6.79
CA ARG A 650 -23.32 -21.36 -6.08
C ARG A 650 -22.35 -21.24 -4.91
N PRO A 651 -22.81 -21.23 -3.65
CA PRO A 651 -21.92 -21.18 -2.51
C PRO A 651 -21.05 -22.45 -2.45
N ARG A 652 -19.75 -22.25 -2.28
CA ARG A 652 -18.75 -23.30 -2.04
C ARG A 652 -17.86 -22.89 -0.88
N ARG A 653 -17.04 -23.80 -0.36
CA ARG A 653 -16.17 -23.58 0.81
C ARG A 653 -14.94 -22.71 0.55
N SER A 654 -14.49 -22.64 -0.70
CA SER A 654 -13.29 -21.91 -1.15
C SER A 654 -13.42 -21.56 -2.64
N SER A 655 -12.63 -20.60 -3.13
CA SER A 655 -12.67 -20.12 -4.51
C SER A 655 -12.30 -21.22 -5.52
N ASP A 656 -11.33 -22.07 -5.20
CA ASP A 656 -10.93 -23.24 -6.00
C ASP A 656 -12.13 -24.18 -6.23
N CYS A 657 -12.96 -24.39 -5.20
CA CYS A 657 -14.17 -25.21 -5.31
C CYS A 657 -15.20 -24.63 -6.30
N MET A 658 -15.13 -23.33 -6.59
CA MET A 658 -16.03 -22.63 -7.52
C MET A 658 -15.52 -22.64 -8.96
N GLN A 659 -14.29 -23.10 -9.24
CA GLN A 659 -13.64 -22.94 -10.55
C GLN A 659 -14.52 -23.40 -11.72
N ALA A 660 -15.17 -24.56 -11.60
CA ALA A 660 -16.03 -25.17 -12.62
C ALA A 660 -17.52 -24.79 -12.53
N ASP A 661 -17.91 -23.92 -11.60
CA ASP A 661 -19.31 -23.49 -11.47
C ASP A 661 -19.73 -22.53 -12.61
N PRO A 662 -21.01 -22.55 -13.01
CA PRO A 662 -21.53 -21.65 -14.03
C PRO A 662 -21.58 -20.21 -13.55
N PHE A 663 -21.61 -19.29 -14.50
CA PHE A 663 -21.77 -17.86 -14.25
C PHE A 663 -23.24 -17.45 -14.35
N THR A 664 -23.64 -16.50 -13.52
CA THR A 664 -24.84 -15.68 -13.67
C THR A 664 -24.42 -14.29 -14.14
N LEU A 665 -25.11 -13.74 -15.14
CA LEU A 665 -24.86 -12.37 -15.61
C LEU A 665 -25.97 -11.46 -15.11
N TYR A 666 -25.61 -10.47 -14.30
CA TYR A 666 -26.52 -9.43 -13.80
C TYR A 666 -26.46 -8.22 -14.73
N VAL A 667 -27.49 -8.07 -15.57
CA VAL A 667 -27.57 -7.02 -16.61
C VAL A 667 -28.43 -5.87 -16.10
N ALA A 668 -27.79 -4.77 -15.66
CA ALA A 668 -28.48 -3.53 -15.28
C ALA A 668 -28.54 -2.59 -16.49
N LEU A 669 -29.75 -2.33 -16.99
CA LEU A 669 -29.92 -1.51 -18.19
C LEU A 669 -29.78 -0.02 -17.86
N ASP A 670 -29.15 0.73 -18.77
CA ASP A 670 -29.18 2.19 -18.71
C ASP A 670 -30.56 2.73 -19.13
N LEU A 671 -30.73 4.06 -19.10
CA LEU A 671 -31.98 4.71 -19.52
C LEU A 671 -32.29 4.53 -21.02
N GLN A 672 -31.33 4.09 -21.82
CA GLN A 672 -31.47 3.78 -23.25
C GLN A 672 -31.70 2.27 -23.51
N GLY A 673 -31.75 1.45 -22.47
CA GLY A 673 -31.95 0.01 -22.57
C GLY A 673 -30.71 -0.78 -22.99
N ASN A 674 -29.50 -0.24 -22.79
CA ASN A 674 -28.24 -0.91 -23.10
C ASN A 674 -27.46 -1.30 -21.83
N ALA A 675 -26.52 -2.24 -21.98
CA ALA A 675 -25.53 -2.55 -20.96
C ALA A 675 -24.27 -3.20 -21.57
N GLN A 676 -23.13 -3.07 -20.89
CA GLN A 676 -21.89 -3.72 -21.25
C GLN A 676 -21.12 -4.22 -20.02
N GLY A 677 -20.32 -5.25 -20.21
CA GLY A 677 -19.44 -5.75 -19.15
C GLY A 677 -18.43 -6.74 -19.69
N GLU A 678 -17.49 -7.10 -18.84
CA GLU A 678 -16.36 -7.95 -19.22
C GLU A 678 -16.22 -9.11 -18.23
N LEU A 679 -15.60 -10.20 -18.68
CA LEU A 679 -15.25 -11.35 -17.85
C LEU A 679 -13.91 -11.90 -18.29
N PHE A 680 -12.94 -11.89 -17.39
CA PHE A 680 -11.65 -12.55 -17.55
C PHE A 680 -11.61 -13.87 -16.79
N LEU A 681 -11.10 -14.92 -17.41
CA LEU A 681 -10.92 -16.26 -16.84
C LEU A 681 -9.61 -16.86 -17.34
N ASP A 682 -8.84 -17.46 -16.45
CA ASP A 682 -7.71 -18.34 -16.76
C ASP A 682 -7.76 -19.55 -15.82
N ASP A 683 -6.64 -20.26 -15.64
CA ASP A 683 -6.58 -21.34 -14.65
C ASP A 683 -6.63 -20.86 -13.19
N GLY A 684 -6.48 -19.56 -12.96
CA GLY A 684 -6.55 -18.90 -11.67
C GLY A 684 -5.22 -18.84 -10.92
N HIS A 685 -4.13 -19.44 -11.40
CA HIS A 685 -2.89 -19.51 -10.59
C HIS A 685 -1.57 -19.46 -11.37
N THR A 686 -1.52 -19.83 -12.65
CA THR A 686 -0.24 -19.87 -13.39
C THR A 686 0.02 -18.63 -14.24
N PHE A 687 1.21 -18.53 -14.84
CA PHE A 687 1.50 -17.53 -15.87
C PHE A 687 1.00 -17.90 -17.27
N ASN A 688 0.25 -18.98 -17.46
CA ASN A 688 -0.19 -19.44 -18.79
C ASN A 688 -1.08 -18.41 -19.51
N TYR A 689 -1.73 -17.49 -18.80
CA TYR A 689 -2.45 -16.36 -19.42
C TYR A 689 -1.54 -15.51 -20.33
N GLN A 690 -0.24 -15.42 -20.03
CA GLN A 690 0.75 -14.72 -20.87
C GLN A 690 1.00 -15.44 -22.21
N GLN A 691 0.66 -16.72 -22.28
CA GLN A 691 0.71 -17.56 -23.49
C GLN A 691 -0.65 -17.60 -24.21
N ASN A 692 -1.59 -16.73 -23.83
CA ASN A 692 -2.97 -16.69 -24.30
C ASN A 692 -3.85 -17.88 -23.87
N GLU A 693 -3.50 -18.58 -22.78
CA GLU A 693 -4.37 -19.58 -22.16
C GLU A 693 -5.36 -18.90 -21.20
N PHE A 694 -6.25 -18.09 -21.76
CA PHE A 694 -7.32 -17.43 -21.02
C PHE A 694 -8.56 -17.24 -21.90
N VAL A 695 -9.69 -16.98 -21.25
CA VAL A 695 -10.93 -16.55 -21.89
C VAL A 695 -11.23 -15.13 -21.42
N TYR A 696 -11.36 -14.21 -22.37
CA TYR A 696 -11.82 -12.86 -22.11
C TYR A 696 -13.07 -12.60 -22.94
N ARG A 697 -14.19 -12.33 -22.28
CA ARG A 697 -15.48 -12.11 -22.91
C ARG A 697 -15.89 -10.66 -22.75
N LYS A 698 -16.41 -10.08 -23.83
CA LYS A 698 -17.18 -8.83 -23.76
C LYS A 698 -18.65 -9.15 -23.93
N PHE A 699 -19.43 -8.78 -22.92
CA PHE A 699 -20.89 -8.87 -22.96
C PHE A 699 -21.47 -7.51 -23.36
N SER A 700 -22.48 -7.53 -24.23
CA SER A 700 -23.24 -6.34 -24.58
C SER A 700 -24.72 -6.67 -24.69
N TYR A 701 -25.55 -5.87 -24.06
CA TYR A 701 -27.00 -5.89 -24.23
C TYR A 701 -27.42 -4.63 -24.98
N SER A 702 -28.12 -4.79 -26.09
CA SER A 702 -28.74 -3.68 -26.82
C SER A 702 -29.87 -4.21 -27.69
N GLN A 703 -30.92 -3.40 -27.90
CA GLN A 703 -32.06 -3.74 -28.77
C GLN A 703 -32.70 -5.12 -28.48
N GLY A 704 -32.75 -5.51 -27.21
CA GLY A 704 -33.33 -6.80 -26.78
C GLY A 704 -32.43 -8.02 -26.99
N GLN A 705 -31.15 -7.83 -27.34
CA GLN A 705 -30.20 -8.90 -27.60
C GLN A 705 -29.00 -8.82 -26.66
N LEU A 706 -28.72 -9.91 -25.92
CA LEU A 706 -27.47 -10.11 -25.21
C LEU A 706 -26.48 -10.84 -26.12
N THR A 707 -25.30 -10.27 -26.32
CA THR A 707 -24.22 -10.92 -27.08
C THR A 707 -22.98 -11.10 -26.21
N SER A 708 -22.19 -12.12 -26.54
CA SER A 708 -20.88 -12.38 -25.95
C SER A 708 -19.88 -12.50 -27.09
N ARG A 709 -18.83 -11.67 -27.10
CA ARG A 709 -17.77 -11.70 -28.09
C ARG A 709 -16.47 -12.17 -27.49
#